data_AF-A0A354GKW0-F1
#
_entry.id   AF-A0A354GKW0-F1
#
_cell.length_a   1.000
_cell.length_b   1.000
_cell.length_c   1.000
_cell.angle_alpha   90.00
_cell.angle_beta   90.00
_cell.angle_gamma   90.00
#
_symmetry.space_group_name_H-M   'P 1'
#
loop_
_entity.id
_entity.type
_entity.pdbx_description
1 polymer ?
#
loop_
_entity_poly.entity_id
_entity_poly.type
_entity_poly.pdbx_seq_one_letter_code
_entity_poly.pdbx_strand_id
1 'polypeptide(L)'
;MLTARAWWFLCISMLVLLLGLGIGSSALTLMPLTLLFWFGGEWLLFALRIPLAVRRLRVVRQVYDERGAVATLWAGRTFEVRLRLETTGPLRLPYVAVADRPAFAVGYLDGPLTADGPIGGADGLELRYRIRCRGPGLARFEGAAVQVADFQGFFYHAAFIPGVVVYRVLPVLVKNGNPTPTLKRDNQLPPPGVHRLRRPGSASELMDLRDYLPGDPPKTIAWKVSARRDRLITKVYESEAPVRCTLFVDASNSVRVPSVHGSALGRLVEIAAAALQANSDVRDLTGLCLFDEHDSKMFRPDRSPAHVTRMLQTLAAAAALAPAAAGVDPDQLIPLAYAFARQVYPQLMRPAVNDLPLWQEWFDSTPGYTRRKFSLINYLFRCKRTIAYAAIWVVPPALLVGDGLVTWVALARFTPSLWQLILVLLVFDAAVAATIFASVILFLIVTDRHRRLARYRKHVAALLSVRYGLAPGGLSALLEDDEAFALLTQRFLGEHHVPYTLPLYDRAGRYLFAAPKKIGMLASALLRAVGRGRDNELFVLLVDLLELDDALEPLLKAVRVAVGRHHQVMLIVPWPSGMRPPTGEPEEEEEWTGRLPIVLGRAATRRFHHAYYRLRRTFARMGVQVVCAVGEEPVALILQRMNRLRAAGRRR
;
A
#
# COMPACT_ATOMS: atom_id res chain seq x y z
N MET A 1 26.93 20.80 1.45
CA MET A 1 27.62 19.91 2.39
C MET A 1 29.02 19.66 1.86
N LEU A 2 30.01 19.50 2.74
CA LEU A 2 31.39 19.20 2.36
C LEU A 2 31.53 17.70 2.04
N THR A 3 32.20 17.37 0.94
CA THR A 3 32.61 16.00 0.64
C THR A 3 33.83 15.59 1.49
N ALA A 4 34.17 14.31 1.50
CA ALA A 4 35.41 13.84 2.14
C ALA A 4 36.66 14.51 1.55
N ARG A 5 36.65 14.79 0.23
CA ARG A 5 37.74 15.52 -0.44
C ARG A 5 37.90 16.94 0.10
N ALA A 6 36.79 17.64 0.29
CA ALA A 6 36.79 18.99 0.85
C ALA A 6 37.32 19.03 2.27
N TRP A 7 36.95 18.04 3.10
CA TRP A 7 37.49 17.91 4.45
C TRP A 7 39.01 17.67 4.44
N TRP A 8 39.50 16.74 3.63
CA TRP A 8 40.94 16.51 3.50
C TRP A 8 41.69 17.74 2.98
N PHE A 9 41.14 18.42 1.98
CA PHE A 9 41.70 19.66 1.45
C PHE A 9 41.79 20.75 2.53
N LEU A 10 40.73 20.94 3.32
CA LEU A 10 40.68 21.92 4.39
C LEU A 10 41.65 21.57 5.53
N CYS A 11 41.69 20.30 5.95
CA CYS A 11 42.59 19.83 7.00
C CYS A 11 44.07 19.98 6.59
N ILE A 12 44.43 19.58 5.37
CA ILE A 12 45.81 19.70 4.86
C ILE A 12 46.19 21.17 4.72
N SER A 13 45.31 22.00 4.13
CA SER A 13 45.59 23.43 3.95
C SER A 13 45.74 24.15 5.30
N MET A 14 44.91 23.81 6.29
CA MET A 14 45.04 24.33 7.65
C MET A 14 46.33 23.87 8.34
N LEU A 15 46.70 22.59 8.20
CA LEU A 15 47.94 22.06 8.77
C LEU A 15 49.18 22.76 8.19
N VAL A 16 49.23 22.92 6.86
CA VAL A 16 50.34 23.62 6.19
C VAL A 16 50.38 25.09 6.59
N LEU A 17 49.23 25.75 6.74
CA LEU A 17 49.16 27.14 7.21
C LEU A 17 49.75 27.27 8.63
N LEU A 18 49.35 26.38 9.55
CA LEU A 18 49.85 26.36 10.92
C LEU A 18 51.36 26.08 10.96
N LEU A 19 51.86 25.16 10.15
CA LEU A 19 53.29 24.88 10.04
C LEU A 19 54.06 26.07 9.47
N GLY A 20 53.54 26.74 8.44
CA GLY A 20 54.14 27.94 7.85
C GLY A 20 54.24 29.09 8.85
N LEU A 21 53.18 29.31 9.63
CA LEU A 21 53.17 30.29 10.73
C LEU A 21 54.16 29.92 11.84
N GLY A 22 54.26 28.64 12.21
CA GLY A 22 55.19 28.16 13.24
C GLY A 22 56.67 28.28 12.83
N ILE A 23 56.98 28.05 11.56
CA ILE A 23 58.34 28.17 11.00
C ILE A 23 58.67 29.62 10.61
N GLY A 24 57.67 30.51 10.49
CA GLY A 24 57.85 31.89 10.03
C GLY A 24 58.13 32.00 8.53
N SER A 25 57.79 30.98 7.75
CA SER A 25 58.00 30.97 6.30
C SER A 25 56.82 31.61 5.57
N SER A 26 57.06 32.78 4.96
CA SER A 26 56.04 33.51 4.20
C SER A 26 55.46 32.71 3.03
N ALA A 27 56.29 31.90 2.34
CA ALA A 27 55.83 31.04 1.25
C ALA A 27 54.85 29.97 1.74
N LEU A 28 55.17 29.30 2.86
CA LEU A 28 54.32 28.26 3.45
C LEU A 28 53.06 28.82 4.13
N THR A 29 53.02 30.13 4.42
CA THR A 29 51.81 30.79 4.92
C THR A 29 50.91 31.28 3.78
N LEU A 30 51.47 31.95 2.77
CA LEU A 30 50.69 32.55 1.68
C LEU A 30 50.05 31.50 0.78
N MET A 31 50.76 30.41 0.45
CA MET A 31 50.22 29.34 -0.39
C MET A 31 48.90 28.75 0.16
N PRO A 32 48.84 28.17 1.38
CA PRO A 32 47.59 27.63 1.91
C PRO A 32 46.54 28.72 2.16
N LEU A 33 46.93 29.95 2.49
CA LEU A 33 45.98 31.06 2.65
C LEU A 33 45.25 31.37 1.33
N THR A 34 45.97 31.43 0.21
CA THR A 34 45.36 31.61 -1.11
C THR A 34 44.45 30.43 -1.50
N LEU A 35 44.85 29.20 -1.19
CA LEU A 35 44.03 28.00 -1.43
C LEU A 35 42.72 28.02 -0.62
N LEU A 36 42.77 28.47 0.64
CA LEU A 36 41.59 28.61 1.50
C LEU A 36 40.67 29.74 1.01
N PHE A 37 41.23 30.85 0.54
CA PHE A 37 40.45 31.93 -0.06
C PHE A 37 39.76 31.48 -1.35
N TRP A 38 40.49 30.78 -2.23
CA TRP A 38 39.91 30.17 -3.43
C TRP A 38 38.79 29.17 -3.08
N PHE A 39 39.02 28.28 -2.11
CA PHE A 39 38.02 27.32 -1.64
C PHE A 39 36.77 28.00 -1.06
N GLY A 40 36.95 29.09 -0.31
CA GLY A 40 35.85 29.93 0.18
C GLY A 40 35.08 30.61 -0.97
N GLY A 41 35.78 31.05 -2.01
CA GLY A 41 35.19 31.57 -3.24
C GLY A 41 34.34 30.53 -3.97
N GLU A 42 34.87 29.32 -4.17
CA GLU A 42 34.13 28.19 -4.75
C GLU A 42 32.89 27.83 -3.93
N TRP A 43 33.00 27.83 -2.59
CA TRP A 43 31.86 27.63 -1.70
C TRP A 43 30.78 28.70 -1.89
N LEU A 44 31.17 29.97 -1.94
CA LEU A 44 30.25 31.09 -2.10
C LEU A 44 29.52 31.02 -3.45
N LEU A 45 30.26 30.77 -4.53
CA LEU A 45 29.70 30.58 -5.87
C LEU A 45 28.72 29.40 -5.89
N PHE A 46 29.08 28.28 -5.27
CA PHE A 46 28.20 27.10 -5.15
C PHE A 46 26.93 27.42 -4.34
N ALA A 47 27.07 28.07 -3.18
CA ALA A 47 25.97 28.41 -2.29
C ALA A 47 24.96 29.37 -2.94
N LEU A 48 25.42 30.33 -3.74
CA LEU A 48 24.57 31.27 -4.48
C LEU A 48 23.89 30.60 -5.68
N ARG A 49 24.61 29.72 -6.39
CA ARG A 49 24.13 29.10 -7.64
C ARG A 49 23.12 27.96 -7.41
N ILE A 50 23.32 27.15 -6.38
CA ILE A 50 22.57 25.89 -6.19
C ILE A 50 21.06 26.08 -5.97
N PRO A 51 20.58 27.02 -5.15
CA PRO A 51 19.14 27.23 -4.97
C PRO A 51 18.42 27.58 -6.29
N LEU A 52 19.07 28.36 -7.16
CA LEU A 52 18.57 28.70 -8.49
C LEU A 52 18.61 27.49 -9.44
N ALA A 53 19.68 26.71 -9.37
CA ALA A 53 19.85 25.52 -10.19
C ALA A 53 18.80 24.45 -9.88
N VAL A 54 18.63 24.10 -8.61
CA VAL A 54 17.72 23.05 -8.14
C VAL A 54 16.27 23.39 -8.48
N ARG A 55 15.88 24.67 -8.43
CA ARG A 55 14.54 25.13 -8.81
C ARG A 55 14.23 24.98 -10.30
N ARG A 56 15.26 24.89 -11.16
CA ARG A 56 15.11 24.76 -12.61
C ARG A 56 15.16 23.32 -13.10
N LEU A 57 15.45 22.37 -12.21
CA LEU A 57 15.45 20.95 -12.53
C LEU A 57 14.02 20.40 -12.59
N ARG A 58 13.75 19.60 -13.62
CA ARG A 58 12.48 18.93 -13.81
C ARG A 58 12.70 17.45 -14.07
N VAL A 59 11.91 16.61 -13.40
CA VAL A 59 11.88 15.18 -13.63
C VAL A 59 10.71 14.86 -14.55
N VAL A 60 10.99 14.28 -15.71
CA VAL A 60 10.00 13.76 -16.64
C VAL A 60 10.08 12.24 -16.63
N ARG A 61 8.96 11.58 -16.35
CA ARG A 61 8.87 10.12 -16.34
C ARG A 61 7.81 9.66 -17.32
N GLN A 62 8.16 8.65 -18.11
CA GLN A 62 7.25 7.98 -19.02
C GLN A 62 7.45 6.47 -18.92
N VAL A 63 6.34 5.75 -19.02
CA VAL A 63 6.34 4.28 -18.99
C VAL A 63 6.00 3.78 -20.38
N TYR A 64 6.76 2.79 -20.83
CA TYR A 64 6.69 2.21 -22.16
C TYR A 64 6.33 0.72 -22.06
N ASP A 65 5.49 0.29 -22.99
CA ASP A 65 5.25 -1.12 -23.33
C ASP A 65 5.92 -1.41 -24.69
N GLU A 66 5.84 -2.65 -25.18
CA GLU A 66 6.37 -3.07 -26.49
C GLU A 66 5.88 -2.21 -27.68
N ARG A 67 4.73 -1.54 -27.51
CA ARG A 67 4.08 -0.71 -28.53
C ARG A 67 4.33 0.80 -28.37
N GLY A 68 5.05 1.23 -27.35
CA GLY A 68 5.32 2.65 -27.06
C GLY A 68 4.81 3.12 -25.69
N ALA A 69 4.68 4.45 -25.53
CA ALA A 69 4.30 5.05 -24.25
C ALA A 69 2.85 4.72 -23.85
N VAL A 70 2.65 4.34 -22.59
CA VAL A 70 1.36 3.92 -22.06
C VAL A 70 0.87 4.82 -20.93
N ALA A 71 -0.44 5.11 -20.92
CA ALA A 71 -1.10 5.85 -19.84
C ALA A 71 -1.67 4.95 -18.73
N THR A 72 -1.84 3.66 -19.01
CA THR A 72 -2.39 2.66 -18.08
C THR A 72 -1.54 1.40 -18.12
N LEU A 73 -1.29 0.82 -16.95
CA LEU A 73 -0.53 -0.40 -16.77
C LEU A 73 -1.49 -1.57 -16.53
N TRP A 74 -0.98 -2.79 -16.66
CA TRP A 74 -1.73 -4.02 -16.43
C TRP A 74 -1.02 -4.88 -15.39
N ALA A 75 -1.77 -5.39 -14.43
CA ALA A 75 -1.25 -6.32 -13.43
C ALA A 75 -0.64 -7.55 -14.10
N GLY A 76 0.47 -8.04 -13.54
CA GLY A 76 1.21 -9.19 -14.06
C GLY A 76 2.12 -8.91 -15.26
N ARG A 77 2.02 -7.75 -15.93
CA ARG A 77 2.86 -7.36 -17.07
C ARG A 77 4.11 -6.58 -16.65
N THR A 78 5.08 -6.57 -17.56
CA THR A 78 6.34 -5.84 -17.44
C THR A 78 6.33 -4.58 -18.30
N PHE A 79 6.95 -3.52 -17.81
CA PHE A 79 7.04 -2.23 -18.50
C PHE A 79 8.44 -1.64 -18.33
N GLU A 80 8.87 -0.84 -19.31
CA GLU A 80 10.11 -0.06 -19.24
C GLU A 80 9.79 1.35 -18.73
N VAL A 81 10.46 1.79 -17.67
CA VAL A 81 10.36 3.16 -17.16
C VAL A 81 11.55 3.95 -17.66
N ARG A 82 11.27 5.08 -18.31
CA ARG A 82 12.29 6.07 -18.70
C ARG A 82 12.11 7.32 -17.86
N LEU A 83 13.13 7.65 -17.08
CA LEU A 83 13.20 8.89 -16.31
C LEU A 83 14.24 9.79 -16.95
N ARG A 84 13.85 11.02 -17.27
CA ARG A 84 14.74 12.07 -17.78
C ARG A 84 14.76 13.24 -16.81
N LEU A 85 15.96 13.64 -16.40
CA LEU A 85 16.20 14.84 -15.62
C LEU A 85 16.63 15.96 -16.57
N GLU A 86 15.80 16.99 -16.65
CA GLU A 86 15.96 18.12 -17.57
C GLU A 86 16.18 19.43 -16.80
N THR A 87 16.86 20.39 -17.43
CA THR A 87 17.03 21.75 -16.91
C THR A 87 16.31 22.75 -17.79
N THR A 88 15.57 23.67 -17.18
CA THR A 88 14.75 24.68 -17.88
C THR A 88 15.52 25.97 -18.23
N GLY A 89 16.86 25.96 -18.14
CA GLY A 89 17.66 27.15 -18.45
C GLY A 89 19.10 26.84 -18.86
N PRO A 90 19.90 27.87 -19.17
CA PRO A 90 21.25 27.72 -19.73
C PRO A 90 22.29 27.21 -18.70
N LEU A 91 21.87 26.95 -17.47
CA LEU A 91 22.76 26.65 -16.37
C LEU A 91 23.30 25.22 -16.52
N ARG A 92 24.61 25.08 -16.77
CA ARG A 92 25.30 23.79 -16.92
C ARG A 92 25.79 23.23 -15.59
N LEU A 93 25.19 22.15 -15.11
CA LEU A 93 25.63 21.46 -13.92
C LEU A 93 26.68 20.41 -14.30
N PRO A 94 27.93 20.50 -13.81
CA PRO A 94 29.02 19.64 -14.24
C PRO A 94 28.85 18.20 -13.75
N TYR A 95 28.28 18.01 -12.56
CA TYR A 95 28.06 16.69 -11.98
C TYR A 95 26.71 16.64 -11.27
N VAL A 96 25.81 15.82 -11.82
CA VAL A 96 24.50 15.54 -11.24
C VAL A 96 24.32 14.04 -11.18
N ALA A 97 24.01 13.51 -10.00
CA ALA A 97 23.56 12.15 -9.81
C ALA A 97 22.05 12.14 -9.53
N VAL A 98 21.30 11.36 -10.29
CA VAL A 98 19.87 11.13 -10.10
C VAL A 98 19.64 9.70 -9.64
N ALA A 99 18.77 9.53 -8.65
CA ALA A 99 18.29 8.24 -8.19
C ALA A 99 16.77 8.22 -8.25
N ASP A 100 16.22 7.31 -9.06
CA ASP A 100 14.77 7.11 -9.11
C ASP A 100 14.32 6.19 -7.97
N ARG A 101 13.07 6.38 -7.54
CA ARG A 101 12.38 5.52 -6.60
C ARG A 101 11.21 4.85 -7.31
N PRO A 102 11.30 3.54 -7.61
CA PRO A 102 10.15 2.78 -8.11
C PRO A 102 8.96 2.85 -7.14
N ALA A 103 7.75 2.87 -7.69
CA ALA A 103 6.53 2.84 -6.89
C ALA A 103 6.43 1.53 -6.08
N PHE A 104 5.84 1.57 -4.87
CA PHE A 104 5.73 0.37 -4.03
C PHE A 104 4.87 -0.74 -4.64
N ALA A 105 3.88 -0.37 -5.48
CA ALA A 105 3.00 -1.31 -6.16
C ALA A 105 3.70 -2.13 -7.26
N VAL A 106 4.94 -1.77 -7.64
CA VAL A 106 5.69 -2.42 -8.71
C VAL A 106 6.92 -3.15 -8.15
N GLY A 107 7.21 -4.32 -8.71
CA GLY A 107 8.47 -5.02 -8.48
C GLY A 107 9.51 -4.52 -9.48
N TYR A 108 10.67 -4.10 -8.99
CA TYR A 108 11.84 -3.86 -9.84
C TYR A 108 12.36 -5.19 -10.40
N LEU A 109 12.76 -5.20 -11.67
CA LEU A 109 13.35 -6.36 -12.33
C LEU A 109 14.84 -6.14 -12.58
N ASP A 110 15.19 -5.15 -13.39
CA ASP A 110 16.57 -4.86 -13.81
C ASP A 110 16.72 -3.43 -14.35
N GLY A 111 17.98 -3.07 -14.65
CA GLY A 111 18.37 -1.74 -15.14
C GLY A 111 18.82 -0.78 -14.03
N PRO A 112 19.70 0.19 -14.32
CA PRO A 112 20.18 1.11 -13.31
C PRO A 112 19.01 1.91 -12.69
N LEU A 113 19.03 2.08 -11.37
CA LEU A 113 18.14 3.01 -10.64
C LEU A 113 18.81 4.36 -10.36
N THR A 114 20.11 4.45 -10.64
CA THR A 114 20.93 5.64 -10.50
C THR A 114 21.64 5.93 -11.81
N ALA A 115 21.70 7.20 -12.18
CA ALA A 115 22.54 7.68 -13.27
C ALA A 115 23.27 8.93 -12.81
N ASP A 116 24.47 9.16 -13.34
CA ASP A 116 25.26 10.36 -13.08
C ASP A 116 25.84 10.94 -14.37
N GLY A 117 26.00 12.25 -14.39
CA GLY A 117 26.57 12.95 -15.54
C GLY A 117 26.34 14.46 -15.50
N PRO A 118 26.94 15.20 -16.44
CA PRO A 118 26.67 16.61 -16.62
C PRO A 118 25.27 16.84 -17.18
N ILE A 119 24.63 17.95 -16.79
CA ILE A 119 23.32 18.38 -17.31
C ILE A 119 23.43 19.82 -17.79
N GLY A 120 23.05 20.11 -19.03
CA GLY A 120 23.10 21.47 -19.56
C GLY A 120 22.54 21.61 -20.96
N GLY A 121 21.74 22.66 -21.21
CA GLY A 121 21.09 22.86 -22.51
C GLY A 121 19.97 21.85 -22.74
N ALA A 122 19.89 21.27 -23.96
CA ALA A 122 18.90 20.25 -24.33
C ALA A 122 19.25 18.83 -23.84
N ASP A 123 20.50 18.63 -23.39
CA ASP A 123 20.99 17.34 -22.92
C ASP A 123 20.51 17.10 -21.48
N GLY A 124 19.68 16.07 -21.32
CA GLY A 124 19.17 15.63 -20.03
C GLY A 124 19.78 14.30 -19.64
N LEU A 125 19.84 14.03 -18.33
CA LEU A 125 20.31 12.76 -17.81
C LEU A 125 19.15 11.75 -17.85
N GLU A 126 19.34 10.63 -18.55
CA GLU A 126 18.31 9.60 -18.71
C GLU A 126 18.66 8.31 -17.95
N LEU A 127 17.64 7.72 -17.33
CA LEU A 127 17.67 6.46 -16.62
C LEU A 127 16.60 5.54 -17.20
N ARG A 128 16.95 4.27 -17.45
CA ARG A 128 16.02 3.25 -17.97
C ARG A 128 16.07 1.99 -17.12
N TYR A 129 14.92 1.55 -16.63
CA TYR A 129 14.79 0.32 -15.83
C TYR A 129 13.46 -0.38 -16.10
N ARG A 130 13.38 -1.69 -15.84
CA ARG A 130 12.15 -2.47 -16.03
C ARG A 130 11.46 -2.77 -14.71
N ILE A 131 10.14 -2.74 -14.77
CA ILE A 131 9.26 -3.00 -13.63
C ILE A 131 8.21 -4.05 -13.99
N ARG A 132 7.71 -4.77 -12.98
CA ARG A 132 6.55 -5.66 -13.07
C ARG A 132 5.45 -5.18 -12.13
N CYS A 133 4.23 -5.03 -12.64
CA CYS A 133 3.09 -4.67 -11.80
C CYS A 133 2.60 -5.88 -11.00
N ARG A 134 2.60 -5.79 -9.66
CA ARG A 134 2.28 -6.93 -8.77
C ARG A 134 0.79 -7.27 -8.72
N GLY A 135 -0.07 -6.25 -8.74
CA GLY A 135 -1.52 -6.40 -8.64
C GLY A 135 -2.26 -5.13 -9.08
N PRO A 136 -3.60 -5.19 -9.18
CA PRO A 136 -4.41 -4.03 -9.54
C PRO A 136 -4.32 -2.91 -8.49
N GLY A 137 -4.43 -1.65 -8.92
CA GLY A 137 -4.31 -0.50 -8.03
C GLY A 137 -3.78 0.75 -8.73
N LEU A 138 -2.95 1.51 -8.00
CA LEU A 138 -2.24 2.69 -8.50
C LEU A 138 -0.73 2.54 -8.28
N ALA A 139 0.05 2.80 -9.32
CA ALA A 139 1.50 2.95 -9.24
C ALA A 139 1.84 4.45 -9.18
N ARG A 140 2.10 4.94 -7.98
CA ARG A 140 2.46 6.33 -7.71
C ARG A 140 3.97 6.50 -7.63
N PHE A 141 4.52 7.30 -8.53
CA PHE A 141 5.91 7.73 -8.48
C PHE A 141 5.95 9.14 -7.90
N GLU A 142 6.81 9.40 -6.91
CA GLU A 142 6.86 10.70 -6.21
C GLU A 142 7.75 11.73 -6.92
N GLY A 143 8.86 11.27 -7.51
CA GLY A 143 9.93 12.14 -7.99
C GLY A 143 11.26 11.40 -7.99
N ALA A 144 12.36 12.13 -8.03
CA ALA A 144 13.71 11.56 -7.96
C ALA A 144 14.57 12.30 -6.94
N ALA A 145 15.44 11.56 -6.28
CA ALA A 145 16.49 12.15 -5.46
C ALA A 145 17.62 12.62 -6.39
N VAL A 146 18.07 13.85 -6.21
CA VAL A 146 19.12 14.46 -7.02
C VAL A 146 20.23 14.94 -6.11
N GLN A 147 21.46 14.61 -6.45
CA GLN A 147 22.66 15.16 -5.83
C GLN A 147 23.41 15.96 -6.88
N VAL A 148 23.64 17.24 -6.58
CA VAL A 148 24.41 18.15 -7.42
C VAL A 148 25.74 18.42 -6.74
N ALA A 149 26.84 18.28 -7.46
CA ALA A 149 28.16 18.65 -6.98
C ALA A 149 28.79 19.79 -7.81
N ASP A 150 29.75 20.47 -7.21
CA ASP A 150 30.68 21.36 -7.90
C ASP A 150 31.64 20.58 -8.82
N PHE A 151 32.40 21.30 -9.65
CA PHE A 151 33.31 20.69 -10.62
C PHE A 151 34.47 19.95 -9.94
N GLN A 152 34.96 20.49 -8.82
CA GLN A 152 36.07 19.97 -8.03
C GLN A 152 35.62 18.84 -7.09
N GLY A 153 34.31 18.69 -6.89
CA GLY A 153 33.72 17.71 -5.99
C GLY A 153 33.96 18.04 -4.52
N PHE A 154 34.14 19.30 -4.14
CA PHE A 154 34.23 19.73 -2.74
C PHE A 154 32.88 19.88 -2.07
N PHE A 155 31.87 20.33 -2.82
CA PHE A 155 30.57 20.68 -2.29
C PHE A 155 29.49 19.89 -2.99
N TYR A 156 28.60 19.30 -2.21
CA TYR A 156 27.40 18.64 -2.74
C TYR A 156 26.14 19.17 -2.09
N HIS A 157 25.05 19.11 -2.85
CA HIS A 157 23.70 19.41 -2.39
C HIS A 157 22.76 18.29 -2.79
N ALA A 158 22.13 17.66 -1.79
CA ALA A 158 21.08 16.68 -2.01
C ALA A 158 19.71 17.36 -1.93
N ALA A 159 18.89 17.13 -2.95
CA ALA A 159 17.52 17.59 -3.05
C ALA A 159 16.61 16.46 -3.55
N PHE A 160 15.32 16.57 -3.28
CA PHE A 160 14.31 15.73 -3.92
C PHE A 160 13.53 16.59 -4.91
N ILE A 161 13.52 16.21 -6.18
CA ILE A 161 12.77 16.92 -7.21
C ILE A 161 11.42 16.23 -7.36
N PRO A 162 10.30 16.90 -6.99
CA PRO A 162 8.98 16.31 -7.14
C PRO A 162 8.67 16.12 -8.63
N GLY A 163 8.17 14.94 -8.96
CA GLY A 163 7.82 14.53 -10.33
C GLY A 163 6.69 13.53 -10.24
N VAL A 164 5.61 13.93 -9.57
CA VAL A 164 4.52 13.05 -9.19
C VAL A 164 3.75 12.61 -10.44
N VAL A 165 3.80 11.31 -10.73
CA VAL A 165 3.02 10.69 -11.81
C VAL A 165 2.34 9.45 -11.25
N VAL A 166 1.04 9.31 -11.51
CA VAL A 166 0.24 8.18 -11.04
C VAL A 166 -0.28 7.40 -12.24
N TYR A 167 0.13 6.14 -12.35
CA TYR A 167 -0.36 5.22 -13.35
C TYR A 167 -1.41 4.29 -12.74
N ARG A 168 -2.54 4.12 -13.43
CA ARG A 168 -3.54 3.11 -13.05
C ARG A 168 -3.07 1.73 -13.48
N VAL A 169 -3.04 0.80 -12.54
CA VAL A 169 -2.73 -0.61 -12.80
C VAL A 169 -4.06 -1.35 -12.89
N LEU A 170 -4.47 -1.68 -14.11
CA LEU A 170 -5.69 -2.42 -14.38
C LEU A 170 -5.51 -3.90 -13.98
N PRO A 171 -6.59 -4.59 -13.58
CA PRO A 171 -6.56 -6.02 -13.27
C PRO A 171 -6.09 -6.86 -14.46
N VAL A 172 -5.63 -8.08 -14.20
CA VAL A 172 -5.05 -8.97 -15.22
C VAL A 172 -6.00 -9.13 -16.42
N LEU A 173 -5.45 -8.97 -17.63
CA LEU A 173 -6.09 -9.44 -18.85
C LEU A 173 -6.03 -10.95 -18.86
N VAL A 174 -7.16 -11.61 -18.60
CA VAL A 174 -7.30 -13.04 -18.89
C VAL A 174 -7.30 -13.16 -20.41
N LYS A 175 -6.10 -13.32 -21.00
CA LYS A 175 -6.01 -13.78 -22.38
C LYS A 175 -6.46 -15.22 -22.34
N ASN A 176 -7.62 -15.51 -22.91
CA ASN A 176 -8.07 -16.87 -23.14
C ASN A 176 -6.99 -17.60 -23.95
N GLY A 177 -6.14 -18.39 -23.26
CA GLY A 177 -5.31 -19.40 -23.90
C GLY A 177 -6.26 -20.45 -24.42
N ASN A 178 -6.57 -20.35 -25.72
CA ASN A 178 -7.73 -20.94 -26.36
C ASN A 178 -9.07 -20.48 -25.73
N PRO A 179 -9.91 -19.72 -26.45
CA PRO A 179 -11.31 -20.10 -26.39
C PRO A 179 -11.31 -21.53 -26.93
N THR A 180 -11.26 -22.54 -26.05
CA THR A 180 -11.80 -23.83 -26.45
C THR A 180 -13.16 -23.43 -26.99
N PRO A 181 -13.43 -23.57 -28.30
CA PRO A 181 -14.71 -23.21 -28.83
C PRO A 181 -15.66 -24.00 -27.97
N THR A 182 -16.43 -23.30 -27.13
CA THR A 182 -17.43 -23.90 -26.24
C THR A 182 -18.08 -24.96 -27.09
N LEU A 183 -17.91 -26.23 -26.67
CA LEU A 183 -18.18 -27.42 -27.45
C LEU A 183 -19.27 -27.14 -28.48
N LYS A 184 -18.97 -27.42 -29.75
CA LYS A 184 -20.00 -27.58 -30.79
C LYS A 184 -21.17 -28.31 -30.12
N ARG A 185 -22.29 -27.59 -30.00
CA ARG A 185 -23.42 -27.94 -29.13
C ARG A 185 -23.72 -29.42 -29.26
N ASP A 186 -23.83 -30.09 -28.12
CA ASP A 186 -24.50 -31.36 -28.08
C ASP A 186 -25.94 -31.09 -28.51
N ASN A 187 -26.28 -31.57 -29.71
CA ASN A 187 -27.54 -31.36 -30.39
C ASN A 187 -28.57 -32.32 -29.76
N GLN A 188 -28.70 -32.28 -28.43
CA GLN A 188 -29.67 -33.10 -27.72
C GLN A 188 -31.05 -32.56 -28.07
N LEU A 189 -31.76 -33.33 -28.90
CA LEU A 189 -33.20 -33.20 -29.11
C LEU A 189 -33.85 -32.98 -27.74
N PRO A 190 -34.65 -31.92 -27.55
CA PRO A 190 -35.39 -31.77 -26.31
C PRO A 190 -36.30 -33.00 -26.13
N PRO A 191 -36.47 -33.49 -24.90
CA PRO A 191 -37.42 -34.56 -24.64
C PRO A 191 -38.82 -34.17 -25.16
N PRO A 192 -39.63 -35.14 -25.61
CA PRO A 192 -40.98 -34.88 -26.14
C PRO A 192 -41.81 -34.04 -25.15
N GLY A 193 -42.50 -33.00 -25.65
CA GLY A 193 -43.42 -32.16 -24.86
C GLY A 193 -42.91 -30.77 -24.44
N VAL A 194 -41.67 -30.40 -24.78
CA VAL A 194 -41.13 -29.06 -24.47
C VAL A 194 -41.20 -28.14 -25.70
N HIS A 195 -42.25 -27.31 -25.78
CA HIS A 195 -42.34 -26.24 -26.77
C HIS A 195 -41.46 -25.05 -26.35
N ARG A 196 -40.42 -24.72 -27.12
CA ARG A 196 -39.62 -23.49 -26.94
C ARG A 196 -40.27 -22.35 -27.71
N LEU A 197 -40.57 -21.23 -27.04
CA LEU A 197 -40.96 -19.98 -27.68
C LEU A 197 -39.72 -19.29 -28.27
N ARG A 198 -39.25 -19.80 -29.40
CA ARG A 198 -38.12 -19.21 -30.13
C ARG A 198 -38.56 -17.88 -30.75
N ARG A 199 -37.81 -16.80 -30.49
CA ARG A 199 -38.05 -15.49 -31.09
C ARG A 199 -37.16 -15.29 -32.33
N PRO A 200 -37.71 -14.82 -33.46
CA PRO A 200 -36.90 -14.44 -34.62
C PRO A 200 -35.92 -13.31 -34.25
N GLY A 201 -34.69 -13.40 -34.75
CA GLY A 201 -33.60 -12.46 -34.48
C GLY A 201 -32.48 -12.54 -35.50
N SER A 202 -31.33 -11.97 -35.16
CA SER A 202 -30.18 -11.80 -36.07
C SER A 202 -28.93 -12.54 -35.61
N ALA A 203 -29.06 -13.65 -34.86
CA ALA A 203 -27.90 -14.45 -34.46
C ALA A 203 -27.32 -15.28 -35.61
N SER A 204 -26.31 -16.09 -35.31
CA SER A 204 -25.63 -16.95 -36.30
C SER A 204 -26.38 -18.24 -36.61
N GLU A 205 -27.32 -18.66 -35.75
CA GLU A 205 -28.01 -19.94 -35.90
C GLU A 205 -29.33 -19.81 -36.64
N LEU A 206 -29.48 -20.65 -37.67
CA LEU A 206 -30.71 -20.76 -38.45
C LEU A 206 -31.83 -21.32 -37.56
N MET A 207 -32.85 -20.50 -37.33
CA MET A 207 -34.05 -20.91 -36.59
C MET A 207 -35.03 -21.61 -37.52
N ASP A 208 -35.37 -20.97 -38.64
CA ASP A 208 -36.36 -21.46 -39.59
C ASP A 208 -36.13 -20.91 -40.99
N LEU A 209 -36.75 -21.54 -41.99
CA LEU A 209 -36.81 -21.10 -43.36
C LEU A 209 -38.25 -20.74 -43.69
N ARG A 210 -38.53 -19.44 -43.86
CA ARG A 210 -39.86 -18.96 -44.24
C ARG A 210 -39.84 -18.36 -45.64
N ASP A 211 -41.00 -18.19 -46.23
CA ASP A 211 -41.12 -17.50 -47.50
C ASP A 211 -40.71 -16.01 -47.33
N TYR A 212 -40.03 -15.50 -48.35
CA TYR A 212 -39.55 -14.12 -48.39
C TYR A 212 -40.74 -13.17 -48.44
N LEU A 213 -40.72 -12.16 -47.57
CA LEU A 213 -41.70 -11.08 -47.58
C LEU A 213 -41.03 -9.78 -48.09
N PRO A 214 -41.73 -8.98 -48.90
CA PRO A 214 -41.23 -7.66 -49.30
C PRO A 214 -40.85 -6.82 -48.07
N GLY A 215 -39.58 -6.40 -47.99
CA GLY A 215 -38.99 -5.73 -46.83
C GLY A 215 -37.92 -6.55 -46.10
N ASP A 216 -37.86 -7.87 -46.35
CA ASP A 216 -36.76 -8.70 -45.86
C ASP A 216 -35.43 -8.33 -46.55
N PRO A 217 -34.30 -8.24 -45.81
CA PRO A 217 -33.00 -7.92 -46.40
C PRO A 217 -32.57 -8.98 -47.43
N PRO A 218 -32.11 -8.63 -48.64
CA PRO A 218 -31.68 -9.61 -49.63
C PRO A 218 -30.58 -10.57 -49.16
N LYS A 219 -29.75 -10.12 -48.20
CA LYS A 219 -28.68 -10.92 -47.58
C LYS A 219 -29.17 -12.14 -46.78
N THR A 220 -30.44 -12.17 -46.37
CA THR A 220 -31.01 -13.29 -45.62
C THR A 220 -31.63 -14.36 -46.52
N ILE A 221 -31.63 -14.18 -47.86
CA ILE A 221 -32.19 -15.14 -48.80
C ILE A 221 -31.34 -16.43 -48.83
N ALA A 222 -32.01 -17.57 -48.68
CA ALA A 222 -31.43 -18.90 -48.85
C ALA A 222 -31.43 -19.30 -50.32
N TRP A 223 -30.49 -18.75 -51.12
CA TRP A 223 -30.45 -18.97 -52.57
C TRP A 223 -30.52 -20.45 -52.99
N LYS A 224 -29.78 -21.34 -52.32
CA LYS A 224 -29.77 -22.78 -52.64
C LYS A 224 -31.11 -23.49 -52.39
N VAL A 225 -31.86 -23.07 -51.37
CA VAL A 225 -33.19 -23.65 -51.06
C VAL A 225 -34.24 -23.03 -51.96
N SER A 226 -34.11 -21.73 -52.21
CA SER A 226 -35.02 -20.96 -53.08
C SER A 226 -35.00 -21.51 -54.50
N ALA A 227 -33.81 -21.79 -55.05
CA ALA A 227 -33.65 -22.39 -56.38
C ALA A 227 -34.25 -23.80 -56.50
N ARG A 228 -34.41 -24.55 -55.40
CA ARG A 228 -35.02 -25.89 -55.40
C ARG A 228 -36.54 -25.87 -55.27
N ARG A 229 -37.10 -24.80 -54.71
CA ARG A 229 -38.54 -24.66 -54.45
C ARG A 229 -39.21 -23.64 -55.37
N ASP A 230 -38.46 -23.07 -56.31
CA ASP A 230 -38.87 -22.02 -57.25
C ASP A 230 -39.62 -20.84 -56.58
N ARG A 231 -39.22 -20.54 -55.33
CA ARG A 231 -39.78 -19.46 -54.51
C ARG A 231 -38.71 -18.89 -53.60
N LEU A 232 -38.73 -17.58 -53.36
CA LEU A 232 -37.75 -16.92 -52.49
C LEU A 232 -38.00 -17.29 -51.03
N ILE A 233 -36.96 -17.81 -50.38
CA ILE A 233 -36.99 -18.26 -48.99
C ILE A 233 -35.98 -17.46 -48.18
N THR A 234 -36.43 -16.86 -47.08
CA THR A 234 -35.62 -16.13 -46.13
C THR A 234 -35.18 -17.02 -44.97
N LYS A 235 -33.89 -16.93 -44.60
CA LYS A 235 -33.35 -17.47 -43.36
C LYS A 235 -33.79 -16.61 -42.19
N VAL A 236 -34.55 -17.18 -41.26
CA VAL A 236 -34.84 -16.58 -39.97
C VAL A 236 -33.78 -17.10 -39.00
N TYR A 237 -33.05 -16.19 -38.37
CA TYR A 237 -32.07 -16.55 -37.35
C TYR A 237 -32.70 -16.48 -35.96
N GLU A 238 -32.17 -17.23 -35.00
CA GLU A 238 -32.62 -17.15 -33.60
C GLU A 238 -32.20 -15.81 -32.98
N SER A 239 -32.98 -15.24 -32.06
CA SER A 239 -32.54 -14.11 -31.25
C SER A 239 -31.72 -14.59 -30.05
N GLU A 240 -30.42 -14.26 -29.99
CA GLU A 240 -29.67 -14.39 -28.73
C GLU A 240 -30.02 -13.22 -27.80
N ALA A 241 -30.84 -13.49 -26.79
CA ALA A 241 -31.07 -12.55 -25.70
C ALA A 241 -29.80 -12.50 -24.82
N PRO A 242 -29.13 -11.33 -24.68
CA PRO A 242 -27.94 -11.24 -23.84
C PRO A 242 -28.32 -11.50 -22.38
N VAL A 243 -27.49 -12.29 -21.68
CA VAL A 243 -27.66 -12.48 -20.25
C VAL A 243 -27.12 -11.26 -19.51
N ARG A 244 -27.81 -10.89 -18.44
CA ARG A 244 -27.43 -9.78 -17.56
C ARG A 244 -26.80 -10.33 -16.29
N CYS A 245 -25.62 -9.82 -15.98
CA CYS A 245 -24.91 -10.11 -14.74
C CYS A 245 -24.58 -8.78 -14.05
N THR A 246 -24.82 -8.66 -12.74
CA THR A 246 -24.33 -7.53 -11.95
C THR A 246 -23.40 -8.05 -10.87
N LEU A 247 -22.17 -7.55 -10.88
CA LEU A 247 -21.12 -7.89 -9.92
C LEU A 247 -21.18 -6.91 -8.75
N PHE A 248 -21.43 -7.38 -7.54
CA PHE A 248 -21.32 -6.58 -6.32
C PHE A 248 -19.96 -6.84 -5.71
N VAL A 249 -19.10 -5.83 -5.64
CA VAL A 249 -17.73 -5.95 -5.15
C VAL A 249 -17.59 -5.19 -3.84
N ASP A 250 -17.28 -5.92 -2.78
CA ASP A 250 -16.94 -5.37 -1.48
C ASP A 250 -15.60 -4.64 -1.58
N ALA A 251 -15.61 -3.36 -1.23
CA ALA A 251 -14.44 -2.50 -1.09
C ALA A 251 -14.31 -1.94 0.33
N SER A 252 -14.95 -2.57 1.32
CA SER A 252 -14.87 -2.17 2.72
C SER A 252 -13.49 -2.32 3.33
N ASN A 253 -13.31 -1.73 4.50
CA ASN A 253 -12.04 -1.79 5.23
C ASN A 253 -11.54 -3.23 5.53
N SER A 254 -12.44 -4.22 5.70
CA SER A 254 -12.04 -5.61 6.01
C SER A 254 -11.29 -6.31 4.88
N VAL A 255 -11.61 -5.97 3.63
CA VAL A 255 -10.97 -6.57 2.44
C VAL A 255 -9.72 -5.82 1.97
N ARG A 256 -9.49 -4.60 2.48
CA ARG A 256 -8.32 -3.76 2.13
C ARG A 256 -7.04 -4.15 2.87
N VAL A 257 -7.16 -4.97 3.92
CA VAL A 257 -6.01 -5.38 4.74
C VAL A 257 -4.96 -6.07 3.86
N PRO A 258 -3.73 -5.52 3.78
CA PRO A 258 -2.67 -6.12 2.98
C PRO A 258 -2.17 -7.42 3.61
N SER A 259 -1.82 -8.37 2.77
CA SER A 259 -1.16 -9.62 3.15
C SER A 259 0.10 -9.83 2.31
N VAL A 260 0.87 -10.89 2.64
CA VAL A 260 2.05 -11.31 1.88
C VAL A 260 1.74 -11.56 0.39
N HIS A 261 0.52 -12.02 0.07
CA HIS A 261 0.12 -12.39 -1.29
C HIS A 261 -0.87 -11.39 -1.94
N GLY A 262 -1.05 -10.22 -1.33
CA GLY A 262 -2.00 -9.19 -1.78
C GLY A 262 -3.28 -9.15 -0.96
N SER A 263 -4.02 -8.04 -1.04
CA SER A 263 -5.25 -7.88 -0.26
C SER A 263 -6.39 -8.76 -0.80
N ALA A 264 -7.34 -9.11 0.08
CA ALA A 264 -8.57 -9.79 -0.32
C ALA A 264 -9.33 -9.01 -1.40
N LEU A 265 -9.33 -7.67 -1.31
CA LEU A 265 -9.89 -6.78 -2.32
C LEU A 265 -9.22 -6.95 -3.69
N GLY A 266 -7.89 -7.08 -3.73
CA GLY A 266 -7.17 -7.38 -4.97
C GLY A 266 -7.71 -8.63 -5.65
N ARG A 267 -7.97 -9.70 -4.87
CA ARG A 267 -8.56 -10.93 -5.38
C ARG A 267 -9.99 -10.77 -5.90
N LEU A 268 -10.84 -10.06 -5.16
CA LEU A 268 -12.22 -9.80 -5.59
C LEU A 268 -12.25 -8.97 -6.88
N VAL A 269 -11.35 -7.99 -6.99
CA VAL A 269 -11.18 -7.15 -8.19
C VAL A 269 -10.70 -7.98 -9.38
N GLU A 270 -9.76 -8.91 -9.19
CA GLU A 270 -9.32 -9.83 -10.24
C GLU A 270 -10.46 -10.70 -10.75
N ILE A 271 -11.24 -11.32 -9.85
CA ILE A 271 -12.38 -12.16 -10.22
C ILE A 271 -13.44 -11.34 -10.97
N ALA A 272 -13.77 -10.14 -10.45
CA ALA A 272 -14.74 -9.25 -11.07
C ALA A 272 -14.29 -8.81 -12.48
N ALA A 273 -13.03 -8.45 -12.63
CA ALA A 273 -12.46 -8.03 -13.91
C ALA A 273 -12.37 -9.18 -14.91
N ALA A 274 -12.03 -10.39 -14.47
CA ALA A 274 -12.00 -11.58 -15.31
C ALA A 274 -13.41 -11.93 -15.81
N ALA A 275 -14.40 -11.94 -14.92
CA ALA A 275 -15.80 -12.18 -15.29
C ALA A 275 -16.33 -11.10 -16.25
N LEU A 276 -16.05 -9.81 -15.98
CA LEU A 276 -16.42 -8.70 -16.85
C LEU A 276 -15.83 -8.87 -18.27
N GLN A 277 -14.54 -9.17 -18.37
CA GLN A 277 -13.86 -9.35 -19.65
C GLN A 277 -14.44 -10.54 -20.42
N ALA A 278 -14.54 -11.70 -19.77
CA ALA A 278 -15.09 -12.91 -20.40
C ALA A 278 -16.55 -12.74 -20.86
N ASN A 279 -17.37 -12.01 -20.10
CA ASN A 279 -18.74 -11.69 -20.50
C ASN A 279 -18.79 -10.70 -21.69
N SER A 280 -17.89 -9.72 -21.70
CA SER A 280 -17.78 -8.76 -22.80
C SER A 280 -17.40 -9.46 -24.11
N ASP A 281 -16.50 -10.44 -24.06
CA ASP A 281 -16.08 -11.24 -25.23
C ASP A 281 -17.27 -12.00 -25.85
N VAL A 282 -18.17 -12.51 -25.01
CA VAL A 282 -19.39 -13.23 -25.43
C VAL A 282 -20.60 -12.28 -25.62
N ARG A 283 -20.39 -10.96 -25.56
CA ARG A 283 -21.41 -9.90 -25.75
C ARG A 283 -22.56 -9.92 -24.74
N ASP A 284 -22.36 -10.51 -23.56
CA ASP A 284 -23.27 -10.43 -22.41
C ASP A 284 -23.16 -9.06 -21.71
N LEU A 285 -24.21 -8.68 -20.99
CA LEU A 285 -24.30 -7.35 -20.34
C LEU A 285 -23.85 -7.46 -18.88
N THR A 286 -22.81 -6.72 -18.51
CA THR A 286 -22.26 -6.77 -17.15
C THR A 286 -22.36 -5.42 -16.45
N GLY A 287 -22.97 -5.40 -15.27
CA GLY A 287 -23.04 -4.27 -14.35
C GLY A 287 -22.05 -4.44 -13.19
N LEU A 288 -21.80 -3.35 -12.47
CA LEU A 288 -20.91 -3.33 -11.29
C LEU A 288 -21.57 -2.52 -10.19
N CYS A 289 -21.56 -3.03 -8.97
CA CYS A 289 -21.88 -2.30 -7.76
C CYS A 289 -20.68 -2.39 -6.82
N LEU A 290 -19.89 -1.32 -6.74
CA LEU A 290 -18.86 -1.20 -5.73
C LEU A 290 -19.49 -0.66 -4.45
N PHE A 291 -19.24 -1.26 -3.31
CA PHE A 291 -19.79 -0.78 -2.03
C PHE A 291 -18.77 -0.89 -0.90
N ASP A 292 -18.89 -0.03 0.09
CA ASP A 292 -18.15 -0.11 1.36
C ASP A 292 -19.11 0.09 2.54
N GLU A 293 -18.57 0.34 3.74
CA GLU A 293 -19.34 0.63 4.94
C GLU A 293 -20.11 1.97 4.92
N HIS A 294 -19.87 2.84 3.94
CA HIS A 294 -20.40 4.21 3.88
C HIS A 294 -21.26 4.49 2.64
N ASP A 295 -20.87 4.01 1.46
CA ASP A 295 -21.55 4.30 0.19
C ASP A 295 -21.56 3.08 -0.77
N SER A 296 -22.40 3.14 -1.80
CA SER A 296 -22.43 2.18 -2.90
C SER A 296 -22.56 2.88 -4.26
N LYS A 297 -21.66 2.57 -5.18
CA LYS A 297 -21.65 3.08 -6.55
C LYS A 297 -22.07 2.00 -7.54
N MET A 298 -23.20 2.21 -8.21
CA MET A 298 -23.78 1.24 -9.13
C MET A 298 -23.72 1.69 -10.59
N PHE A 299 -23.25 0.79 -11.45
CA PHE A 299 -23.22 0.89 -12.90
C PHE A 299 -24.18 -0.14 -13.48
N ARG A 300 -25.09 0.31 -14.35
CA ARG A 300 -26.06 -0.57 -15.01
C ARG A 300 -25.36 -1.55 -15.96
N PRO A 301 -25.93 -2.74 -16.21
CA PRO A 301 -25.37 -3.67 -17.17
C PRO A 301 -25.35 -3.11 -18.59
N ASP A 302 -24.14 -2.97 -19.13
CA ASP A 302 -23.84 -2.54 -20.50
C ASP A 302 -22.65 -3.38 -21.04
N ARG A 303 -22.44 -3.34 -22.35
CA ARG A 303 -21.38 -4.06 -23.08
C ARG A 303 -20.48 -3.15 -23.90
N SER A 304 -20.67 -1.83 -23.85
CA SER A 304 -19.85 -0.91 -24.64
C SER A 304 -18.38 -1.00 -24.21
N PRO A 305 -17.40 -0.91 -25.12
CA PRO A 305 -15.99 -0.95 -24.76
C PRO A 305 -15.61 0.14 -23.74
N ALA A 306 -16.19 1.34 -23.87
CA ALA A 306 -16.02 2.43 -22.92
C ALA A 306 -16.52 2.08 -21.52
N HIS A 307 -17.65 1.35 -21.41
CA HIS A 307 -18.18 0.86 -20.14
C HIS A 307 -17.24 -0.16 -19.48
N VAL A 308 -16.71 -1.11 -20.24
CA VAL A 308 -15.72 -2.09 -19.75
C VAL A 308 -14.47 -1.39 -19.21
N THR A 309 -13.90 -0.46 -19.98
CA THR A 309 -12.74 0.33 -19.53
C THR A 309 -13.05 1.13 -18.26
N ARG A 310 -14.23 1.75 -18.18
CA ARG A 310 -14.66 2.52 -16.99
C ARG A 310 -14.82 1.64 -15.75
N MET A 311 -15.35 0.43 -15.89
CA MET A 311 -15.47 -0.53 -14.80
C MET A 311 -14.10 -1.01 -14.34
N LEU A 312 -13.19 -1.38 -15.25
CA LEU A 312 -11.82 -1.79 -14.92
C LEU A 312 -11.06 -0.68 -14.19
N GLN A 313 -11.19 0.57 -14.64
CA GLN A 313 -10.62 1.73 -13.95
C GLN A 313 -11.22 1.94 -12.57
N THR A 314 -12.52 1.71 -12.40
CA THR A 314 -13.21 1.85 -11.10
C THR A 314 -12.75 0.76 -10.12
N LEU A 315 -12.61 -0.48 -10.59
CA LEU A 315 -12.07 -1.60 -9.80
C LEU A 315 -10.61 -1.35 -9.39
N ALA A 316 -9.78 -0.86 -10.32
CA ALA A 316 -8.39 -0.50 -10.02
C ALA A 316 -8.29 0.64 -9.00
N ALA A 317 -9.15 1.66 -9.10
CA ALA A 317 -9.20 2.74 -8.12
C ALA A 317 -9.62 2.25 -6.73
N ALA A 318 -10.57 1.31 -6.64
CA ALA A 318 -10.97 0.70 -5.38
C ALA A 318 -9.81 -0.09 -4.74
N ALA A 319 -9.10 -0.90 -5.53
CA ALA A 319 -7.97 -1.71 -5.07
C ALA A 319 -6.79 -0.90 -4.51
N ALA A 320 -6.70 0.38 -4.88
CA ALA A 320 -5.63 1.28 -4.44
C ALA A 320 -5.85 1.88 -3.03
N LEU A 321 -7.06 1.77 -2.48
CA LEU A 321 -7.37 2.33 -1.17
C LEU A 321 -6.71 1.51 -0.06
N ALA A 322 -5.89 2.18 0.76
CA ALA A 322 -5.29 1.58 1.95
C ALA A 322 -6.33 1.34 3.06
N PRO A 323 -6.13 0.33 3.92
CA PRO A 323 -6.97 0.14 5.10
C PRO A 323 -6.70 1.21 6.16
N ALA A 324 -7.73 1.63 6.88
CA ALA A 324 -7.60 2.59 7.97
C ALA A 324 -8.32 2.07 9.21
N ALA A 325 -7.65 2.04 10.36
CA ALA A 325 -8.26 1.61 11.62
C ALA A 325 -8.07 2.66 12.71
N ALA A 326 -9.12 2.85 13.50
CA ALA A 326 -9.05 3.52 14.79
C ALA A 326 -8.27 2.65 15.79
N GLY A 327 -7.68 3.27 16.81
CA GLY A 327 -7.03 2.51 17.89
C GLY A 327 -5.61 1.98 17.59
N VAL A 328 -5.08 2.19 16.38
CA VAL A 328 -3.70 1.81 16.01
C VAL A 328 -2.68 2.57 16.86
N ASP A 329 -1.61 1.88 17.27
CA ASP A 329 -0.52 2.47 18.04
C ASP A 329 0.41 3.31 17.12
N PRO A 330 0.55 4.63 17.35
CA PRO A 330 1.43 5.50 16.57
C PRO A 330 2.87 4.99 16.45
N ASP A 331 3.39 4.32 17.48
CA ASP A 331 4.78 3.86 17.54
C ASP A 331 5.12 2.86 16.42
N GLN A 332 4.11 2.19 15.85
CA GLN A 332 4.27 1.29 14.71
C GLN A 332 4.38 2.04 13.37
N LEU A 333 3.75 3.21 13.27
CA LEU A 333 3.66 4.00 12.04
C LEU A 333 4.80 5.03 11.94
N ILE A 334 5.24 5.58 13.09
CA ILE A 334 6.23 6.67 13.16
C ILE A 334 7.53 6.34 12.40
N PRO A 335 8.21 5.19 12.62
CA PRO A 335 9.48 4.92 11.94
C PRO A 335 9.33 4.86 10.42
N LEU A 336 8.24 4.25 9.94
CA LEU A 336 7.95 4.10 8.52
C LEU A 336 7.62 5.46 7.89
N ALA A 337 6.71 6.21 8.50
CA ALA A 337 6.31 7.54 8.03
C ALA A 337 7.49 8.50 8.02
N TYR A 338 8.33 8.50 9.07
CA TYR A 338 9.52 9.32 9.14
C TYR A 338 10.55 8.94 8.06
N ALA A 339 10.84 7.65 7.88
CA ALA A 339 11.80 7.20 6.87
C ALA A 339 11.37 7.59 5.46
N PHE A 340 10.07 7.42 5.15
CA PHE A 340 9.50 7.84 3.87
C PHE A 340 9.51 9.37 3.71
N ALA A 341 9.08 10.11 4.73
CA ALA A 341 9.04 11.57 4.73
C ALA A 341 10.43 12.19 4.54
N ARG A 342 11.47 11.62 5.16
CA ARG A 342 12.86 12.10 4.98
C ARG A 342 13.35 11.98 3.55
N GLN A 343 12.82 11.01 2.79
CA GLN A 343 13.21 10.77 1.41
C GLN A 343 12.44 11.65 0.43
N VAL A 344 11.13 11.87 0.65
CA VAL A 344 10.24 12.60 -0.28
C VAL A 344 10.11 14.09 0.06
N TYR A 345 10.27 14.46 1.33
CA TYR A 345 10.15 15.83 1.84
C TYR A 345 11.41 16.26 2.61
N PRO A 346 12.63 16.08 2.07
CA PRO A 346 13.86 16.37 2.82
C PRO A 346 13.90 17.82 3.33
N GLN A 347 13.37 18.78 2.57
CA GLN A 347 13.33 20.20 2.95
C GLN A 347 12.51 20.47 4.21
N LEU A 348 11.41 19.75 4.45
CA LEU A 348 10.56 19.89 5.64
C LEU A 348 11.11 19.12 6.86
N MET A 349 12.04 18.20 6.60
CA MET A 349 12.68 17.35 7.61
C MET A 349 14.06 17.88 8.02
N ARG A 350 14.51 19.02 7.48
CA ARG A 350 15.79 19.64 7.83
C ARG A 350 15.71 20.21 9.26
N PRO A 351 16.79 20.09 10.07
CA PRO A 351 16.85 20.71 11.39
C PRO A 351 16.55 22.21 11.36
N ALA A 352 17.01 22.94 10.34
CA ALA A 352 16.74 24.37 10.18
C ALA A 352 15.26 24.76 10.11
N VAL A 353 14.37 23.83 9.72
CA VAL A 353 12.92 24.06 9.63
C VAL A 353 12.20 23.40 10.81
N ASN A 354 12.76 22.33 11.36
CA ASN A 354 12.12 21.48 12.35
C ASN A 354 12.97 21.31 13.61
N ASP A 355 13.60 22.39 14.06
CA ASP A 355 14.58 22.30 15.14
C ASP A 355 13.92 21.92 16.48
N LEU A 356 14.63 21.11 17.25
CA LEU A 356 14.25 20.73 18.61
C LEU A 356 15.39 21.17 19.51
N PRO A 357 15.17 22.13 20.42
CA PRO A 357 16.20 22.52 21.37
C PRO A 357 16.70 21.29 22.13
N LEU A 358 18.01 21.10 22.19
CA LEU A 358 18.63 19.94 22.83
C LEU A 358 18.18 19.76 24.29
N TRP A 359 17.91 20.87 24.99
CA TRP A 359 17.41 20.86 26.37
C TRP A 359 15.95 20.40 26.49
N GLN A 360 15.11 20.60 25.47
CA GLN A 360 13.71 20.16 25.52
C GLN A 360 13.62 18.64 25.61
N GLU A 361 14.54 17.91 24.97
CA GLU A 361 14.64 16.44 25.10
C GLU A 361 15.04 15.95 26.50
N TRP A 362 15.61 16.83 27.34
CA TRP A 362 16.09 16.52 28.68
C TRP A 362 15.02 16.75 29.75
N PHE A 363 14.23 17.82 29.62
CA PHE A 363 13.21 18.19 30.60
C PHE A 363 11.80 17.65 30.25
N ASP A 364 11.50 17.46 28.96
CA ASP A 364 10.19 17.01 28.48
C ASP A 364 10.20 15.48 28.27
N SER A 365 10.39 14.73 29.37
CA SER A 365 10.77 13.31 29.29
C SER A 365 9.65 12.34 28.90
N THR A 366 8.40 12.81 28.78
CA THR A 366 7.31 12.03 28.22
C THR A 366 6.38 12.93 27.44
N PRO A 367 6.08 12.57 26.18
CA PRO A 367 5.02 13.22 25.48
C PRO A 367 3.67 13.00 26.19
N GLY A 368 2.85 14.06 26.29
CA GLY A 368 1.51 14.02 26.90
C GLY A 368 0.56 12.99 26.28
N TYR A 369 0.91 12.40 25.13
CA TYR A 369 0.11 11.45 24.37
C TYR A 369 0.17 9.99 24.84
N THR A 370 1.10 9.60 25.72
CA THR A 370 1.21 8.18 26.10
C THR A 370 -0.09 7.65 26.73
N ARG A 371 -0.78 6.74 26.03
CA ARG A 371 -2.05 6.05 26.38
C ARG A 371 -2.17 5.39 27.76
N ARG A 372 -1.18 5.51 28.64
CA ARG A 372 -1.28 4.97 29.99
C ARG A 372 -2.25 5.84 30.81
N LYS A 373 -3.46 5.33 31.03
CA LYS A 373 -4.47 5.90 31.95
C LYS A 373 -3.79 6.45 33.21
N PHE A 374 -4.20 7.65 33.63
CA PHE A 374 -3.73 8.24 34.88
C PHE A 374 -3.98 7.24 36.01
N SER A 375 -2.90 6.80 36.63
CA SER A 375 -2.87 5.92 37.80
C SER A 375 -1.84 6.52 38.71
N LEU A 376 -2.05 6.50 40.03
CA LEU A 376 -1.04 6.94 40.99
C LEU A 376 0.30 6.22 40.75
N ILE A 377 0.25 4.95 40.31
CA ILE A 377 1.43 4.17 39.90
C ILE A 377 2.05 4.71 38.60
N ASN A 378 1.25 5.16 37.62
CA ASN A 378 1.76 5.79 36.40
C ASN A 378 2.31 7.20 36.66
N TYR A 379 1.72 7.96 37.58
CA TYR A 379 2.24 9.26 38.04
C TYR A 379 3.54 9.08 38.84
N LEU A 380 3.60 8.11 39.75
CA LEU A 380 4.83 7.68 40.39
C LEU A 380 5.83 7.09 39.39
N PHE A 381 5.39 6.50 38.26
CA PHE A 381 6.27 6.10 37.15
C PHE A 381 6.75 7.29 36.31
N ARG A 382 5.95 8.36 36.16
CA ARG A 382 6.36 9.65 35.58
C ARG A 382 7.46 10.27 36.45
N CYS A 383 7.31 10.21 37.78
CA CYS A 383 8.34 10.57 38.74
C CYS A 383 9.45 9.50 38.87
N LYS A 384 9.25 8.22 38.51
CA LYS A 384 10.29 7.19 38.57
C LYS A 384 11.45 7.51 37.66
N ARG A 385 11.28 8.28 36.58
CA ARG A 385 12.44 8.64 35.74
C ARG A 385 13.29 9.69 36.43
N THR A 386 12.72 10.77 36.96
CA THR A 386 13.47 11.74 37.79
C THR A 386 13.98 11.15 39.10
N ILE A 387 13.24 10.24 39.73
CA ILE A 387 13.65 9.51 40.95
C ILE A 387 14.67 8.42 40.63
N ALA A 388 14.61 7.73 39.48
CA ALA A 388 15.65 6.81 39.03
C ALA A 388 16.87 7.56 38.51
N TYR A 389 16.71 8.76 37.94
CA TYR A 389 17.82 9.68 37.62
C TYR A 389 18.48 10.12 38.92
N ALA A 390 17.73 10.59 39.91
CA ALA A 390 18.27 10.84 41.25
C ALA A 390 18.89 9.57 41.85
N ALA A 391 18.26 8.40 41.77
CA ALA A 391 18.79 7.18 42.36
C ALA A 391 20.05 6.67 41.65
N ILE A 392 20.14 6.73 40.32
CA ILE A 392 21.34 6.34 39.55
C ILE A 392 22.49 7.33 39.80
N TRP A 393 22.20 8.61 40.03
CA TRP A 393 23.19 9.64 40.33
C TRP A 393 23.53 9.77 41.81
N VAL A 394 22.67 9.29 42.73
CA VAL A 394 22.84 9.44 44.19
C VAL A 394 23.17 8.11 44.86
N VAL A 395 22.54 7.00 44.48
CA VAL A 395 22.67 5.71 45.19
C VAL A 395 24.05 5.06 44.98
N PRO A 396 24.61 4.93 43.77
CA PRO A 396 25.94 4.35 43.62
C PRO A 396 27.05 5.20 44.26
N PRO A 397 27.08 6.54 44.11
CA PRO A 397 28.02 7.38 44.86
C PRO A 397 27.81 7.32 46.37
N ALA A 398 26.57 7.29 46.86
CA ALA A 398 26.29 7.19 48.29
C ALA A 398 26.70 5.83 48.89
N LEU A 399 26.51 4.73 48.15
CA LEU A 399 26.95 3.40 48.56
C LEU A 399 28.48 3.29 48.56
N LEU A 400 29.15 3.86 47.55
CA LEU A 400 30.60 3.95 47.51
C LEU A 400 31.14 4.81 48.65
N VAL A 401 30.59 6.01 48.88
CA VAL A 401 30.97 6.85 50.04
C VAL A 401 30.76 6.11 51.36
N GLY A 402 29.68 5.36 51.51
CA GLY A 402 29.42 4.53 52.70
C GLY A 402 30.46 3.41 52.89
N ASP A 403 30.74 2.64 51.83
CA ASP A 403 31.70 1.52 51.87
C ASP A 403 33.16 2.00 52.01
N GLY A 404 33.47 3.14 51.38
CA GLY A 404 34.71 3.89 51.54
C GLY A 404 34.92 4.38 52.97
N LEU A 405 33.87 4.87 53.64
CA LEU A 405 33.94 5.31 55.03
C LEU A 405 34.14 4.14 56.00
N VAL A 406 33.47 3.00 55.76
CA VAL A 406 33.65 1.76 56.54
C VAL A 406 35.06 1.20 56.39
N THR A 407 35.59 1.15 55.16
CA THR A 407 36.98 0.74 54.90
C THR A 407 37.98 1.71 55.52
N TRP A 408 37.75 3.02 55.47
CA TRP A 408 38.60 4.03 56.11
C TRP A 408 38.63 3.88 57.64
N VAL A 409 37.47 3.66 58.28
CA VAL A 409 37.36 3.41 59.73
C VAL A 409 38.03 2.09 60.13
N ALA A 410 37.97 1.06 59.28
CA ALA A 410 38.67 -0.21 59.50
C ALA A 410 40.20 -0.06 59.34
N LEU A 411 40.66 0.71 58.35
CA LEU A 411 42.07 1.01 58.10
C LEU A 411 42.68 1.95 59.16
N ALA A 412 41.90 2.86 59.74
CA ALA A 412 42.33 3.75 60.82
C ALA A 412 42.65 3.03 62.15
N ARG A 413 42.30 1.74 62.28
CA ARG A 413 42.71 0.87 63.40
C ARG A 413 44.12 0.28 63.22
N PHE A 414 44.68 0.39 62.02
CA PHE A 414 46.08 0.10 61.73
C PHE A 414 46.83 1.43 61.51
N THR A 415 48.16 1.44 61.56
CA THR A 415 48.99 2.60 61.19
C THR A 415 49.46 2.44 59.74
N PRO A 416 48.64 2.78 58.72
CA PRO A 416 49.03 2.62 57.33
C PRO A 416 50.13 3.61 56.96
N SER A 417 51.01 3.18 56.05
CA SER A 417 51.98 4.08 55.42
C SER A 417 51.26 5.09 54.50
N LEU A 418 51.84 6.29 54.32
CA LEU A 418 51.27 7.35 53.47
C LEU A 418 50.90 6.85 52.06
N TRP A 419 51.72 5.96 51.49
CA TRP A 419 51.51 5.37 50.17
C TRP A 419 50.29 4.45 50.08
N GLN A 420 49.99 3.69 51.14
CA GLN A 420 48.79 2.85 51.20
C GLN A 420 47.53 3.73 51.23
N LEU A 421 47.59 4.87 51.91
CA LEU A 421 46.46 5.81 52.01
C LEU A 421 46.18 6.49 50.66
N ILE A 422 47.23 6.88 49.93
CA ILE A 422 47.12 7.44 48.57
C ILE A 422 46.54 6.41 47.58
N LEU A 423 47.01 5.15 47.65
CA LEU A 423 46.53 4.09 46.77
C LEU A 423 45.03 3.80 46.98
N VAL A 424 44.58 3.74 48.23
CA VAL A 424 43.16 3.53 48.56
C VAL A 424 42.31 4.68 48.03
N LEU A 425 42.76 5.93 48.18
CA LEU A 425 42.04 7.11 47.70
C LEU A 425 41.91 7.11 46.17
N LEU A 426 43.00 6.76 45.46
CA LEU A 426 43.02 6.73 44.00
C LEU A 426 42.17 5.59 43.42
N VAL A 427 42.18 4.41 44.05
CA VAL A 427 41.30 3.28 43.67
C VAL A 427 39.83 3.62 43.95
N PHE A 428 39.56 4.30 45.06
CA PHE A 428 38.23 4.76 45.42
C PHE A 428 37.68 5.78 44.41
N ASP A 429 38.45 6.82 44.10
CA ASP A 429 38.08 7.85 43.13
C ASP A 429 37.88 7.25 41.72
N ALA A 430 38.73 6.31 41.32
CA ALA A 430 38.58 5.59 40.05
C ALA A 430 37.31 4.74 40.01
N ALA A 431 36.95 4.06 41.11
CA ALA A 431 35.72 3.27 41.22
C ALA A 431 34.46 4.14 41.18
N VAL A 432 34.47 5.30 41.86
CA VAL A 432 33.40 6.29 41.82
C VAL A 432 33.23 6.84 40.40
N ALA A 433 34.33 7.25 39.76
CA ALA A 433 34.31 7.75 38.40
C ALA A 433 33.81 6.70 37.40
N ALA A 434 34.25 5.44 37.51
CA ALA A 434 33.81 4.34 36.65
C ALA A 434 32.31 4.04 36.82
N THR A 435 31.80 4.11 38.04
CA THR A 435 30.37 3.85 38.33
C THR A 435 29.48 4.98 37.81
N ILE A 436 29.91 6.24 37.97
CA ILE A 436 29.25 7.40 37.36
C ILE A 436 29.27 7.27 35.83
N PHE A 437 30.41 6.92 35.25
CA PHE A 437 30.56 6.75 33.80
C PHE A 437 29.68 5.61 33.25
N ALA A 438 29.66 4.44 33.89
CA ALA A 438 28.80 3.32 33.51
C ALA A 438 27.31 3.68 33.62
N SER A 439 26.94 4.45 34.64
CA SER A 439 25.59 4.97 34.85
C SER A 439 25.16 5.94 33.74
N VAL A 440 26.07 6.83 33.31
CA VAL A 440 25.86 7.74 32.17
C VAL A 440 25.72 6.98 30.86
N ILE A 441 26.54 5.96 30.61
CA ILE A 441 26.47 5.14 29.39
C ILE A 441 25.14 4.36 29.34
N LEU A 442 24.76 3.69 30.42
CA LEU A 442 23.50 2.95 30.51
C LEU A 442 22.30 3.89 30.30
N PHE A 443 22.38 5.11 30.84
CA PHE A 443 21.39 6.18 30.62
C PHE A 443 21.27 6.56 29.15
N LEU A 444 22.39 6.80 28.45
CA LEU A 444 22.39 7.16 27.03
C LEU A 444 21.77 6.05 26.18
N ILE A 445 22.07 4.77 26.47
CA ILE A 445 21.57 3.63 25.70
C ILE A 445 20.06 3.41 25.88
N VAL A 446 19.53 3.45 27.11
CA VAL A 446 18.12 3.16 27.41
C VAL A 446 17.18 4.29 26.93
N THR A 447 17.65 5.53 26.94
CA THR A 447 16.82 6.71 26.58
C THR A 447 16.78 7.02 25.08
N ASP A 448 17.72 6.49 24.29
CA ASP A 448 17.89 6.85 22.88
C ASP A 448 16.71 6.43 21.98
N ARG A 449 16.09 5.26 22.22
CA ARG A 449 14.94 4.81 21.40
C ARG A 449 13.71 5.72 21.56
N HIS A 450 13.36 6.07 22.79
CA HIS A 450 12.18 6.91 23.06
C HIS A 450 12.40 8.36 22.59
N ARG A 451 13.60 8.92 22.81
CA ARG A 451 13.96 10.25 22.28
C ARG A 451 13.90 10.28 20.75
N ARG A 452 14.40 9.24 20.08
CA ARG A 452 14.29 9.10 18.62
C ARG A 452 12.83 9.06 18.16
N LEU A 453 11.96 8.28 18.80
CA LEU A 453 10.54 8.22 18.43
C LEU A 453 9.81 9.55 18.66
N ALA A 454 10.07 10.23 19.78
CA ALA A 454 9.49 11.55 20.05
C ALA A 454 9.93 12.59 19.01
N ARG A 455 11.23 12.61 18.65
CA ARG A 455 11.75 13.42 17.55
C ARG A 455 11.03 13.08 16.25
N TYR A 456 10.97 11.81 15.88
CA TYR A 456 10.36 11.38 14.62
C TYR A 456 8.87 11.74 14.57
N ARG A 457 8.14 11.60 15.69
CA ARG A 457 6.74 12.02 15.79
C ARG A 457 6.59 13.50 15.55
N LYS A 458 7.38 14.37 16.22
CA LYS A 458 7.32 15.82 15.97
C LYS A 458 7.59 16.14 14.49
N HIS A 459 8.59 15.48 13.89
CA HIS A 459 8.91 15.71 12.48
C HIS A 459 7.75 15.36 11.55
N VAL A 460 7.16 14.18 11.75
CA VAL A 460 6.00 13.73 11.00
C VAL A 460 4.78 14.62 11.29
N ALA A 461 4.50 14.97 12.54
CA ALA A 461 3.38 15.83 12.92
C ALA A 461 3.47 17.22 12.29
N ALA A 462 4.66 17.82 12.25
CA ALA A 462 4.89 19.10 11.58
C ALA A 462 4.63 18.98 10.06
N LEU A 463 5.13 17.92 9.43
CA LEU A 463 4.85 17.63 8.02
C LEU A 463 3.34 17.47 7.76
N LEU A 464 2.64 16.68 8.59
CA LEU A 464 1.20 16.43 8.46
C LEU A 464 0.40 17.72 8.67
N SER A 465 0.78 18.55 9.64
CA SER A 465 0.15 19.84 9.92
C SER A 465 0.21 20.78 8.71
N VAL A 466 1.39 20.88 8.07
CA VAL A 466 1.58 21.70 6.87
C VAL A 466 0.86 21.09 5.67
N ARG A 467 0.99 19.78 5.45
CA ARG A 467 0.44 19.09 4.29
C ARG A 467 -1.09 19.11 4.25
N TYR A 468 -1.74 18.91 5.41
CA TYR A 468 -3.20 18.87 5.51
C TYR A 468 -3.82 20.21 5.91
N GLY A 469 -3.02 21.28 6.02
CA GLY A 469 -3.52 22.62 6.32
C GLY A 469 -4.24 22.70 7.67
N LEU A 470 -3.69 22.07 8.71
CA LEU A 470 -4.28 22.14 10.05
C LEU A 470 -4.17 23.58 10.60
N ALA A 471 -5.14 23.95 11.46
CA ALA A 471 -5.18 25.26 12.12
C ALA A 471 -3.91 25.53 12.96
N PRO A 472 -3.63 26.80 13.33
CA PRO A 472 -2.57 27.11 14.30
C PRO A 472 -2.73 26.24 15.57
N GLY A 473 -1.68 25.50 15.94
CA GLY A 473 -1.74 24.49 17.01
C GLY A 473 -1.96 23.05 16.54
N GLY A 474 -2.14 22.81 15.24
CA GLY A 474 -2.28 21.46 14.67
C GLY A 474 -1.10 20.53 14.99
N LEU A 475 0.12 21.07 15.04
CA LEU A 475 1.29 20.34 15.52
C LEU A 475 1.09 19.87 16.97
N SER A 476 0.69 20.76 17.88
CA SER A 476 0.46 20.42 19.29
C SER A 476 -0.67 19.40 19.43
N ALA A 477 -1.77 19.57 18.69
CA ALA A 477 -2.88 18.61 18.69
C ALA A 477 -2.44 17.20 18.24
N LEU A 478 -1.62 17.11 17.20
CA LEU A 478 -1.05 15.83 16.74
C LEU A 478 0.01 15.26 17.67
N LEU A 479 0.69 16.12 18.41
CA LEU A 479 1.55 15.68 19.49
C LEU A 479 0.71 15.13 20.64
N GLU A 480 -0.44 15.69 21.01
CA GLU A 480 -1.22 15.24 22.16
C GLU A 480 -2.21 14.09 21.87
N ASP A 481 -2.79 14.04 20.68
CA ASP A 481 -3.81 13.06 20.29
C ASP A 481 -3.22 11.93 19.43
N ASP A 482 -3.08 10.75 20.05
CA ASP A 482 -2.61 9.52 19.39
C ASP A 482 -3.53 9.04 18.27
N GLU A 483 -4.84 9.19 18.42
CA GLU A 483 -5.79 8.68 17.45
C GLU A 483 -5.81 9.57 16.21
N ALA A 484 -5.86 10.89 16.39
CA ALA A 484 -5.75 11.85 15.29
C ALA A 484 -4.41 11.69 14.54
N PHE A 485 -3.29 11.56 15.28
CA PHE A 485 -1.98 11.32 14.68
C PHE A 485 -1.92 10.01 13.90
N ALA A 486 -2.41 8.90 14.48
CA ALA A 486 -2.42 7.61 13.81
C ALA A 486 -3.27 7.64 12.53
N LEU A 487 -4.45 8.25 12.57
CA LEU A 487 -5.33 8.35 11.40
C LEU A 487 -4.73 9.21 10.28
N LEU A 488 -4.17 10.38 10.60
CA LEU A 488 -3.52 11.23 9.60
C LEU A 488 -2.23 10.62 9.05
N THR A 489 -1.49 9.87 9.88
CA THR A 489 -0.32 9.12 9.42
C THR A 489 -0.72 7.98 8.50
N GLN A 490 -1.77 7.21 8.82
CA GLN A 490 -2.33 6.19 7.93
C GLN A 490 -2.79 6.80 6.61
N ARG A 491 -3.49 7.94 6.65
CA ARG A 491 -3.89 8.68 5.45
C ARG A 491 -2.68 9.10 4.62
N PHE A 492 -1.64 9.63 5.26
CA PHE A 492 -0.41 10.05 4.58
C PHE A 492 0.27 8.87 3.87
N LEU A 493 0.45 7.75 4.57
CA LEU A 493 1.01 6.54 3.99
C LEU A 493 0.13 5.99 2.86
N GLY A 494 -1.20 6.03 3.03
CA GLY A 494 -2.18 5.59 2.03
C GLY A 494 -2.19 6.45 0.76
N GLU A 495 -2.18 7.78 0.86
CA GLU A 495 -2.07 8.69 -0.30
C GLU A 495 -0.79 8.43 -1.10
N HIS A 496 0.29 8.11 -0.40
CA HIS A 496 1.59 7.77 -0.96
C HIS A 496 1.73 6.29 -1.37
N HIS A 497 0.68 5.48 -1.17
CA HIS A 497 0.66 4.04 -1.45
C HIS A 497 1.85 3.30 -0.81
N VAL A 498 2.29 3.75 0.37
CA VAL A 498 3.32 3.09 1.17
C VAL A 498 2.66 1.90 1.86
N PRO A 499 3.15 0.66 1.67
CA PRO A 499 2.61 -0.49 2.36
C PRO A 499 2.99 -0.42 3.84
N TYR A 500 2.00 -0.59 4.72
CA TYR A 500 2.20 -0.70 6.16
C TYR A 500 1.37 -1.86 6.72
N THR A 501 1.89 -2.51 7.74
CA THR A 501 1.22 -3.59 8.46
C THR A 501 0.48 -3.02 9.65
N LEU A 502 -0.82 -3.30 9.74
CA LEU A 502 -1.62 -2.98 10.92
C LEU A 502 -1.89 -4.23 11.75
N PRO A 503 -2.02 -4.11 13.08
CA PRO A 503 -2.50 -5.21 13.90
C PRO A 503 -3.93 -5.55 13.48
N LEU A 504 -4.23 -6.84 13.31
CA LEU A 504 -5.58 -7.30 12.95
C LEU A 504 -6.56 -7.20 14.11
N TYR A 505 -6.06 -7.34 15.34
CA TYR A 505 -6.86 -7.34 16.56
C TYR A 505 -6.39 -6.26 17.51
N ASP A 506 -7.33 -5.70 18.27
CA ASP A 506 -7.01 -4.84 19.40
C ASP A 506 -6.45 -5.67 20.57
N ARG A 507 -6.02 -5.00 21.65
CA ARG A 507 -5.54 -5.68 22.86
C ARG A 507 -6.61 -6.51 23.57
N ALA A 508 -7.90 -6.32 23.24
CA ALA A 508 -9.02 -7.09 23.76
C ALA A 508 -9.42 -8.26 22.82
N GLY A 509 -8.67 -8.50 21.75
CA GLY A 509 -8.92 -9.59 20.80
C GLY A 509 -10.03 -9.33 19.78
N ARG A 510 -10.52 -8.09 19.66
CA ARG A 510 -11.54 -7.71 18.67
C ARG A 510 -10.91 -7.37 17.34
N TYR A 511 -11.50 -7.83 16.25
CA TYR A 511 -11.01 -7.56 14.90
C TYR A 511 -11.19 -6.08 14.53
N LEU A 512 -10.10 -5.38 14.24
CA LEU A 512 -10.07 -3.92 14.03
C LEU A 512 -10.70 -3.47 12.70
N PHE A 513 -10.75 -4.36 11.71
CA PHE A 513 -11.25 -4.05 10.36
C PHE A 513 -12.68 -4.55 10.12
N ALA A 514 -13.38 -5.02 11.17
CA ALA A 514 -14.77 -5.42 11.06
C ALA A 514 -15.62 -4.24 10.57
N ALA A 515 -16.35 -4.45 9.47
CA ALA A 515 -17.17 -3.41 8.83
C ALA A 515 -18.66 -3.83 8.80
N PRO A 516 -19.35 -4.00 9.95
CA PRO A 516 -20.70 -4.56 9.98
C PRO A 516 -21.74 -3.72 9.21
N LYS A 517 -21.53 -2.40 9.14
CA LYS A 517 -22.41 -1.47 8.39
C LYS A 517 -22.50 -1.81 6.89
N LYS A 518 -21.50 -2.50 6.32
CA LYS A 518 -21.51 -2.90 4.91
C LYS A 518 -22.65 -3.84 4.56
N ILE A 519 -23.15 -4.63 5.52
CA ILE A 519 -24.24 -5.57 5.26
C ILE A 519 -25.53 -4.82 4.90
N GLY A 520 -25.84 -3.76 5.64
CA GLY A 520 -26.98 -2.88 5.34
C GLY A 520 -26.83 -2.17 4.00
N MET A 521 -25.61 -1.73 3.66
CA MET A 521 -25.31 -1.12 2.36
C MET A 521 -25.46 -2.10 1.22
N LEU A 522 -24.91 -3.30 1.34
CA LEU A 522 -25.06 -4.37 0.35
C LEU A 522 -26.52 -4.77 0.16
N ALA A 523 -27.27 -4.97 1.25
CA ALA A 523 -28.68 -5.33 1.19
C ALA A 523 -29.50 -4.26 0.45
N SER A 524 -29.27 -2.98 0.79
CA SER A 524 -29.92 -1.84 0.13
C SER A 524 -29.54 -1.74 -1.35
N ALA A 525 -28.27 -1.93 -1.68
CA ALA A 525 -27.79 -1.94 -3.05
C ALA A 525 -28.40 -3.10 -3.86
N LEU A 526 -28.47 -4.30 -3.28
CA LEU A 526 -29.09 -5.46 -3.92
C LEU A 526 -30.58 -5.22 -4.19
N LEU A 527 -31.33 -4.69 -3.23
CA LEU A 527 -32.75 -4.34 -3.42
C LEU A 527 -32.94 -3.28 -4.51
N ARG A 528 -32.06 -2.28 -4.59
CA ARG A 528 -32.08 -1.28 -5.68
C ARG A 528 -31.79 -1.90 -7.05
N ALA A 529 -30.87 -2.87 -7.13
CA ALA A 529 -30.61 -3.61 -8.36
C ALA A 529 -31.79 -4.48 -8.76
N VAL A 530 -32.36 -5.24 -7.83
CA VAL A 530 -33.55 -6.08 -8.03
C VAL A 530 -34.77 -5.26 -8.45
N GLY A 531 -34.93 -4.06 -7.90
CA GLY A 531 -36.01 -3.15 -8.27
C GLY A 531 -35.90 -2.59 -9.69
N ARG A 532 -34.68 -2.50 -10.24
CA ARG A 532 -34.40 -1.98 -11.58
C ARG A 532 -34.02 -3.06 -12.60
N GLY A 533 -33.80 -4.28 -12.14
CA GLY A 533 -33.36 -5.42 -12.93
C GLY A 533 -34.48 -5.95 -13.81
N ARG A 534 -34.10 -6.64 -14.89
CA ARG A 534 -35.03 -7.41 -15.71
C ARG A 534 -35.15 -8.83 -15.16
N ASP A 535 -36.11 -9.61 -15.65
CA ASP A 535 -36.27 -10.98 -15.17
C ASP A 535 -35.02 -11.83 -15.43
N ASN A 536 -34.67 -12.70 -14.47
CA ASN A 536 -33.65 -13.73 -14.60
C ASN A 536 -32.19 -13.22 -14.77
N GLU A 537 -31.85 -12.09 -14.15
CA GLU A 537 -30.44 -11.65 -14.03
C GLU A 537 -29.65 -12.49 -13.01
N LEU A 538 -28.32 -12.53 -13.21
CA LEU A 538 -27.37 -13.06 -12.24
C LEU A 538 -26.81 -11.93 -11.37
N PHE A 539 -26.95 -12.06 -10.05
CA PHE A 539 -26.28 -11.22 -9.06
C PHE A 539 -25.13 -11.98 -8.42
N VAL A 540 -23.90 -11.54 -8.66
CA VAL A 540 -22.70 -12.14 -8.06
C VAL A 540 -22.24 -11.24 -6.93
N LEU A 541 -22.28 -11.75 -5.71
CA LEU A 541 -21.88 -11.04 -4.50
C LEU A 541 -20.45 -11.44 -4.14
N LEU A 542 -19.48 -10.58 -4.43
CA LEU A 542 -18.06 -10.72 -4.08
C LEU A 542 -17.83 -9.97 -2.77
N VAL A 543 -18.01 -10.65 -1.63
CA VAL A 543 -18.09 -9.99 -0.32
C VAL A 543 -17.49 -10.82 0.80
N ASP A 544 -16.78 -10.15 1.72
CA ASP A 544 -16.28 -10.75 2.95
C ASP A 544 -17.36 -10.74 4.05
N LEU A 545 -17.83 -11.95 4.40
CA LEU A 545 -18.85 -12.20 5.41
C LEU A 545 -18.37 -13.10 6.57
N LEU A 546 -17.11 -13.55 6.55
CA LEU A 546 -16.63 -14.62 7.45
C LEU A 546 -16.69 -14.25 8.94
N GLU A 547 -16.64 -12.96 9.27
CA GLU A 547 -16.64 -12.47 10.66
C GLU A 547 -17.92 -11.66 10.99
N LEU A 548 -18.99 -11.79 10.19
CA LEU A 548 -20.21 -10.95 10.28
C LEU A 548 -21.51 -11.75 10.48
N ASP A 549 -21.42 -12.96 11.03
CA ASP A 549 -22.56 -13.89 11.22
C ASP A 549 -23.79 -13.23 11.87
N ASP A 550 -23.59 -12.44 12.91
CA ASP A 550 -24.69 -11.86 13.70
C ASP A 550 -25.44 -10.73 12.98
N ALA A 551 -24.85 -10.18 11.91
CA ALA A 551 -25.37 -9.03 11.18
C ALA A 551 -26.03 -9.37 9.83
N LEU A 552 -26.14 -10.66 9.47
CA LEU A 552 -26.54 -11.08 8.12
C LEU A 552 -28.02 -10.86 7.77
N GLU A 553 -28.90 -10.68 8.76
CA GLU A 553 -30.36 -10.65 8.58
C GLU A 553 -30.86 -9.71 7.46
N PRO A 554 -30.37 -8.44 7.33
CA PRO A 554 -30.78 -7.56 6.25
C PRO A 554 -30.45 -8.12 4.85
N LEU A 555 -29.28 -8.76 4.71
CA LEU A 555 -28.83 -9.35 3.46
C LEU A 555 -29.65 -10.60 3.10
N LEU A 556 -29.95 -11.45 4.09
CA LEU A 556 -30.80 -12.64 3.88
C LEU A 556 -32.19 -12.24 3.36
N LYS A 557 -32.79 -11.17 3.90
CA LYS A 557 -34.06 -10.62 3.39
C LYS A 557 -33.94 -10.14 1.95
N ALA A 558 -32.89 -9.37 1.62
CA ALA A 558 -32.67 -8.86 0.27
C ALA A 558 -32.46 -10.00 -0.75
N VAL A 559 -31.71 -11.03 -0.38
CA VAL A 559 -31.46 -12.21 -1.23
C VAL A 559 -32.75 -13.01 -1.44
N ARG A 560 -33.60 -13.17 -0.41
CA ARG A 560 -34.91 -13.82 -0.55
C ARG A 560 -35.80 -13.09 -1.55
N VAL A 561 -35.80 -11.75 -1.54
CA VAL A 561 -36.53 -10.94 -2.52
C VAL A 561 -35.97 -11.13 -3.93
N ALA A 562 -34.65 -11.16 -4.08
CA ALA A 562 -34.01 -11.39 -5.38
C ALA A 562 -34.40 -12.77 -5.96
N VAL A 563 -34.30 -13.83 -5.16
CA VAL A 563 -34.68 -15.20 -5.56
C VAL A 563 -36.18 -15.30 -5.83
N GLY A 564 -37.01 -14.66 -5.01
CA GLY A 564 -38.47 -14.60 -5.19
C GLY A 564 -38.89 -13.93 -6.50
N ARG A 565 -38.10 -12.96 -7.00
CA ARG A 565 -38.27 -12.35 -8.33
C ARG A 565 -37.59 -13.13 -9.46
N HIS A 566 -37.25 -14.40 -9.24
CA HIS A 566 -36.60 -15.29 -10.20
C HIS A 566 -35.20 -14.84 -10.66
N HIS A 567 -34.53 -13.95 -9.91
CA HIS A 567 -33.11 -13.69 -10.14
C HIS A 567 -32.27 -14.80 -9.53
N GLN A 568 -31.07 -14.99 -10.08
CA GLN A 568 -30.10 -15.93 -9.52
C GLN A 568 -29.08 -15.17 -8.71
N VAL A 569 -28.76 -15.67 -7.52
CA VAL A 569 -27.72 -15.09 -6.66
C VAL A 569 -26.61 -16.10 -6.46
N MET A 570 -25.36 -15.63 -6.55
CA MET A 570 -24.16 -16.38 -6.26
C MET A 570 -23.30 -15.58 -5.28
N LEU A 571 -22.79 -16.23 -4.23
CA LEU A 571 -21.94 -15.61 -3.22
C LEU A 571 -20.51 -16.13 -3.38
N ILE A 572 -19.56 -15.21 -3.51
CA ILE A 572 -18.13 -15.48 -3.59
C ILE A 572 -17.46 -14.79 -2.40
N VAL A 573 -16.88 -15.58 -1.51
CA VAL A 573 -16.27 -15.10 -0.27
C VAL A 573 -14.74 -15.10 -0.43
N PRO A 574 -14.05 -13.97 -0.21
CA PRO A 574 -12.60 -13.94 -0.26
C PRO A 574 -12.02 -14.85 0.82
N TRP A 575 -10.96 -15.58 0.47
CA TRP A 575 -10.23 -16.39 1.44
C TRP A 575 -8.94 -15.69 1.86
N PRO A 576 -8.62 -15.64 3.17
CA PRO A 576 -7.34 -15.13 3.63
C PRO A 576 -6.17 -15.87 2.98
N SER A 577 -5.23 -15.14 2.41
CA SER A 577 -4.05 -15.72 1.78
C SER A 577 -3.15 -16.43 2.80
N GLY A 578 -2.61 -17.59 2.43
CA GLY A 578 -1.73 -18.38 3.30
C GLY A 578 -2.45 -19.29 4.29
N MET A 579 -3.79 -19.26 4.34
CA MET A 579 -4.59 -20.26 5.05
C MET A 579 -5.06 -21.36 4.10
N ARG A 580 -5.11 -22.60 4.59
CA ARG A 580 -5.68 -23.71 3.83
C ARG A 580 -7.18 -23.47 3.58
N PRO A 581 -7.66 -23.55 2.33
CA PRO A 581 -9.08 -23.42 2.03
C PRO A 581 -9.88 -24.61 2.57
N PRO A 582 -11.21 -24.47 2.71
CA PRO A 582 -12.09 -25.58 3.03
C PRO A 582 -12.27 -26.46 1.79
N THR A 583 -11.30 -27.33 1.51
CA THR A 583 -11.47 -28.48 0.63
C THR A 583 -12.17 -29.58 1.43
N GLY A 584 -13.10 -30.33 0.84
CA GLY A 584 -13.92 -31.31 1.56
C GLY A 584 -13.18 -32.53 2.12
N GLU A 585 -11.85 -32.47 2.25
CA GLU A 585 -11.01 -33.52 2.82
C GLU A 585 -10.84 -33.29 4.34
N PRO A 586 -10.97 -34.34 5.17
CA PRO A 586 -10.84 -34.21 6.63
C PRO A 586 -9.43 -33.75 7.03
N GLU A 587 -9.35 -32.96 8.10
CA GLU A 587 -8.07 -32.59 8.72
C GLU A 587 -7.34 -33.87 9.18
N GLU A 588 -6.22 -34.25 8.56
CA GLU A 588 -5.28 -35.17 9.20
C GLU A 588 -4.72 -34.48 10.45
N GLU A 589 -4.82 -35.16 11.60
CA GLU A 589 -4.29 -34.69 12.88
C GLU A 589 -2.74 -34.70 12.84
N GLU A 590 -2.13 -33.68 12.24
CA GLU A 590 -0.68 -33.49 12.29
C GLU A 590 -0.21 -33.23 13.74
N GLU A 591 0.76 -34.04 14.16
CA GLU A 591 1.42 -34.06 15.48
C GLU A 591 1.70 -32.69 16.10
N TRP A 592 1.60 -32.65 17.43
CA TRP A 592 1.65 -31.44 18.26
C TRP A 592 3.10 -30.92 18.38
N THR A 593 3.49 -29.96 17.54
CA THR A 593 4.89 -29.46 17.48
C THR A 593 5.23 -28.32 18.46
N GLY A 594 4.34 -27.97 19.40
CA GLY A 594 4.62 -27.03 20.51
C GLY A 594 4.94 -25.57 20.14
N ARG A 595 4.96 -25.18 18.85
CA ARG A 595 5.25 -23.79 18.42
C ARG A 595 3.98 -22.92 18.39
N LEU A 596 3.92 -21.91 19.26
CA LEU A 596 2.79 -20.96 19.40
C LEU A 596 2.23 -20.39 18.07
N PRO A 597 3.04 -20.01 17.06
CA PRO A 597 2.53 -19.50 15.79
C PRO A 597 1.73 -20.52 14.98
N ILE A 598 2.11 -21.81 15.06
CA ILE A 598 1.43 -22.91 14.37
C ILE A 598 0.06 -23.16 15.03
N VAL A 599 0.01 -23.13 16.36
CA VAL A 599 -1.22 -23.29 17.13
C VAL A 599 -2.22 -22.16 16.84
N LEU A 600 -1.75 -20.91 16.82
CA LEU A 600 -2.58 -19.74 16.46
C LEU A 600 -3.07 -19.81 15.01
N GLY A 601 -2.22 -20.27 14.08
CA GLY A 601 -2.61 -20.50 12.68
C GLY A 601 -3.69 -21.58 12.52
N ARG A 602 -3.59 -22.69 13.27
CA ARG A 602 -4.61 -23.76 13.30
C ARG A 602 -5.94 -23.26 13.87
N ALA A 603 -5.90 -22.56 15.01
CA ALA A 603 -7.11 -21.99 15.63
C ALA A 603 -7.81 -20.98 14.70
N ALA A 604 -7.05 -20.10 14.04
CA ALA A 604 -7.60 -19.17 13.06
C ALA A 604 -8.21 -19.90 11.87
N THR A 605 -7.53 -20.90 11.30
CA THR A 605 -8.02 -21.68 10.15
C THR A 605 -9.35 -22.38 10.49
N ARG A 606 -9.43 -23.04 11.66
CA ARG A 606 -10.66 -23.67 12.15
C ARG A 606 -11.80 -22.67 12.32
N ARG A 607 -11.52 -21.47 12.83
CA ARG A 607 -12.53 -20.40 12.96
C ARG A 607 -13.10 -19.99 11.60
N PHE A 608 -12.22 -19.73 10.62
CA PHE A 608 -12.64 -19.36 9.27
C PHE A 608 -13.39 -20.49 8.54
N HIS A 609 -12.97 -21.75 8.72
CA HIS A 609 -13.68 -22.92 8.18
C HIS A 609 -15.08 -23.03 8.77
N HIS A 610 -15.22 -22.92 10.09
CA HIS A 610 -16.52 -22.96 10.75
C HIS A 610 -17.45 -21.84 10.27
N ALA A 611 -16.95 -20.61 10.17
CA ALA A 611 -17.70 -19.49 9.61
C ALA A 611 -18.15 -19.74 8.17
N TYR A 612 -17.24 -20.23 7.31
CA TYR A 612 -17.56 -20.55 5.91
C TYR A 612 -18.64 -21.63 5.78
N TYR A 613 -18.52 -22.74 6.53
CA TYR A 613 -19.52 -23.82 6.48
C TYR A 613 -20.88 -23.35 7.00
N ARG A 614 -20.90 -22.48 8.00
CA ARG A 614 -22.14 -21.87 8.50
C ARG A 614 -22.78 -20.98 7.44
N LEU A 615 -22.02 -20.08 6.81
CA LEU A 615 -22.49 -19.26 5.69
C LEU A 615 -23.06 -20.13 4.56
N ARG A 616 -22.32 -21.17 4.15
CA ARG A 616 -22.75 -22.11 3.12
C ARG A 616 -24.08 -22.77 3.47
N ARG A 617 -24.26 -23.24 4.72
CA ARG A 617 -25.53 -23.83 5.18
C ARG A 617 -26.68 -22.82 5.16
N THR A 618 -26.45 -21.58 5.61
CA THR A 618 -27.47 -20.53 5.67
C THR A 618 -27.96 -20.13 4.28
N PHE A 619 -27.05 -19.90 3.33
CA PHE A 619 -27.39 -19.52 1.96
C PHE A 619 -27.93 -20.69 1.12
N ALA A 620 -27.48 -21.93 1.37
CA ALA A 620 -27.99 -23.11 0.68
C ALA A 620 -29.49 -23.32 0.88
N ARG A 621 -30.05 -22.96 2.05
CA ARG A 621 -31.50 -23.00 2.32
C ARG A 621 -32.33 -22.11 1.38
N MET A 622 -31.70 -21.12 0.74
CA MET A 622 -32.33 -20.22 -0.23
C MET A 622 -31.94 -20.56 -1.69
N GLY A 623 -31.26 -21.69 -1.93
CA GLY A 623 -30.77 -22.08 -3.25
C GLY A 623 -29.60 -21.25 -3.77
N VAL A 624 -28.91 -20.50 -2.89
CA VAL A 624 -27.75 -19.67 -3.25
C VAL A 624 -26.47 -20.45 -3.07
N GLN A 625 -25.65 -20.48 -4.11
CA GLN A 625 -24.34 -21.13 -4.08
C GLN A 625 -23.32 -20.20 -3.41
N VAL A 626 -22.58 -20.74 -2.43
CA VAL A 626 -21.45 -20.06 -1.77
C VAL A 626 -20.16 -20.71 -2.24
N VAL A 627 -19.23 -19.89 -2.73
CA VAL A 627 -17.95 -20.31 -3.30
C VAL A 627 -16.82 -19.57 -2.61
N CYS A 628 -15.74 -20.27 -2.34
CA CYS A 628 -14.51 -19.69 -1.81
C CYS A 628 -13.67 -19.11 -2.94
N ALA A 629 -13.13 -17.89 -2.78
CA ALA A 629 -12.42 -17.16 -3.84
C ALA A 629 -10.96 -17.64 -4.07
N VAL A 630 -10.72 -18.95 -4.07
CA VAL A 630 -9.37 -19.54 -4.22
C VAL A 630 -9.13 -19.95 -5.67
N GLY A 631 -7.98 -19.54 -6.23
CA GLY A 631 -7.61 -19.90 -7.61
C GLY A 631 -8.62 -19.39 -8.65
N GLU A 632 -8.50 -19.85 -9.90
CA GLU A 632 -9.32 -19.38 -11.03
C GLU A 632 -10.76 -19.94 -11.04
N GLU A 633 -11.07 -20.87 -10.15
CA GLU A 633 -12.36 -21.57 -10.05
C GLU A 633 -13.60 -20.65 -9.97
N PRO A 634 -13.59 -19.53 -9.21
CA PRO A 634 -14.76 -18.66 -9.10
C PRO A 634 -15.19 -18.05 -10.44
N VAL A 635 -14.23 -17.71 -11.30
CA VAL A 635 -14.53 -17.14 -12.63
C VAL A 635 -15.19 -18.19 -13.51
N ALA A 636 -14.65 -19.42 -13.52
CA ALA A 636 -15.23 -20.53 -14.27
C ALA A 636 -16.67 -20.83 -13.81
N LEU A 637 -16.94 -20.78 -12.50
CA LEU A 637 -18.28 -20.99 -11.95
C LEU A 637 -19.27 -19.87 -12.31
N ILE A 638 -18.84 -18.60 -12.30
CA ILE A 638 -19.67 -17.48 -12.80
C ILE A 638 -20.05 -17.72 -14.26
N LEU A 639 -19.06 -18.05 -15.11
CA LEU A 639 -19.29 -18.28 -16.53
C LEU A 639 -20.17 -19.50 -16.78
N GLN A 640 -19.99 -20.59 -16.02
CA GLN A 640 -20.86 -21.76 -16.08
C GLN A 640 -22.31 -21.39 -15.72
N ARG A 641 -22.51 -20.54 -14.71
CA ARG A 641 -23.84 -20.08 -14.30
C ARG A 641 -24.49 -19.22 -15.37
N MET A 642 -23.72 -18.33 -16.00
CA MET A 642 -24.20 -17.53 -17.14
C MET A 642 -24.56 -18.39 -18.35
N ASN A 643 -23.77 -19.43 -18.65
CA ASN A 643 -24.11 -20.38 -19.70
C ASN A 643 -25.43 -21.11 -19.43
N ARG A 644 -25.69 -21.49 -18.16
CA ARG A 644 -26.99 -22.08 -17.76
C ARG A 644 -28.15 -21.09 -17.93
N LEU A 645 -27.93 -19.82 -17.61
CA LEU A 645 -28.92 -18.75 -17.84
C LEU A 645 -29.23 -18.55 -19.32
N ARG A 646 -28.21 -18.58 -20.20
CA ARG A 646 -28.43 -18.57 -21.66
C ARG A 646 -29.27 -19.76 -22.10
N ALA A 647 -28.98 -20.96 -21.59
CA ALA A 647 -29.73 -22.16 -21.92
C ALA A 647 -31.19 -22.11 -21.42
N ALA A 648 -31.42 -21.55 -20.23
CA ALA A 648 -32.77 -21.39 -19.66
C ALA A 648 -33.59 -20.31 -20.38
N GLY A 649 -32.95 -19.20 -20.78
CA GLY A 649 -33.58 -18.14 -21.56
C GLY A 649 -34.00 -18.58 -22.97
N ARG A 650 -33.42 -19.66 -23.51
CA ARG A 650 -33.87 -20.31 -24.75
C ARG A 650 -35.06 -21.27 -24.56
N ARG A 651 -35.39 -21.63 -23.31
CA ARG A 651 -36.47 -22.58 -22.99
C ARG A 651 -37.79 -21.88 -22.67
N ARG A 652 -37.75 -20.64 -22.19
CA ARG A 652 -38.90 -19.74 -22.01
C ARG A 652 -39.09 -18.92 -23.26
#